data_AF-A0A6J3KIW6-F1
#
_entry.id   AF-A0A6J3KIW6-F1
#
_cell.length_a   1.000
_cell.length_b   1.000
_cell.length_c   1.000
_cell.angle_alpha   90.00
_cell.angle_beta   90.00
_cell.angle_gamma   90.00
#
_symmetry.space_group_name_H-M   'P 1'
#
loop_
_entity.id
_entity.type
_entity.pdbx_description
1 polymer ?
#
loop_
_entity_poly.entity_id
_entity_poly.type
_entity_poly.pdbx_seq_one_letter_code
_entity_poly.pdbx_strand_id
1 'polypeptide(L)'
;MTDERLDFVIFGATGYTGKYAVKVAAQLAKEKEMKFGVSGRRKQALQAVVKEFASDIEDVPILIADLKDEESLKKMTAQAKVLVNCCGPYRFYGEPVIKACIATHTHQVDVSGEPQYIESIQLKYNKAAEEAGIYIISACGFDSIPCDLGIIFTQQKFNGEVNSIETYLNTWVTTKVSGALIHYGTYESAIYGIANFHELRELRSKLYPERLPQFWPKLKPRGFLHKSSISEGWSMVFPGSDRSVALRTQRFLYEKYKQRPAQVQTYFTLKSLFSVLTTAIFGLIFVMLSKYEFGRNLLLKYPTFFSGGYISREGPKPEILDNTRFSITFKADGWTEGLVEPTDKHDNLPNKVMITKVSGTDPAYGATCVMLLLSAITILKESDKIPVTGGVLSAGAAFNKTSLIDELIKKDIKFEVVSSIETFEWRTGSEDAVMNGISNQCAKIKDLSIYDDEDDHKMKIKKPGPIRTVSWSESVEESNLDVPGTPRTPRTSTTPGHEKCTFHHDLELDHRPPTREALLPEMSRSYKLLLSSLGEDPDRPGLLKTPERAAKAMLFFTKGYDQSIDDVINDAIYDEDHDEMVVVKDIEMFSMCEHHLVPFYGKVSIGYLPCKKILGLSKLARIVEVFSRRLQVQERLTKQIALAVTKAVQPAGVAVVVEGVHMCMVMRGVQKINSKTVTSTMLGVFRDDPKTREEFLNLIHNK
;
A
#
# COMPACT_ATOMS: atom_id res chain seq x y z
N MET A 1 -24.97 -10.71 -33.74
CA MET A 1 -24.24 -11.91 -33.28
C MET A 1 -24.53 -12.05 -31.80
N THR A 2 -25.61 -12.74 -31.47
CA THR A 2 -26.18 -12.86 -30.12
C THR A 2 -25.63 -14.12 -29.44
N ASP A 3 -24.98 -13.91 -28.28
CA ASP A 3 -24.81 -14.85 -27.16
C ASP A 3 -23.89 -16.10 -27.30
N GLU A 4 -22.68 -15.92 -27.83
CA GLU A 4 -21.62 -16.97 -27.81
C GLU A 4 -20.62 -16.86 -26.64
N ARG A 5 -20.78 -15.88 -25.74
CA ARG A 5 -19.88 -15.71 -24.57
C ARG A 5 -20.19 -16.74 -23.49
N LEU A 6 -19.15 -17.34 -22.91
CA LEU A 6 -19.24 -18.15 -21.70
C LEU A 6 -19.78 -17.31 -20.55
N ASP A 7 -20.55 -17.92 -19.65
CA ASP A 7 -21.06 -17.20 -18.49
C ASP A 7 -19.92 -16.71 -17.60
N PHE A 8 -18.94 -17.58 -17.36
CA PHE A 8 -17.70 -17.17 -16.71
C PHE A 8 -16.46 -17.95 -17.14
N VAL A 9 -15.29 -17.32 -17.04
CA VAL A 9 -13.99 -17.95 -17.27
C VAL A 9 -13.14 -17.82 -16.02
N ILE A 10 -12.53 -18.93 -15.59
CA ILE A 10 -11.62 -18.96 -14.44
C ILE A 10 -10.19 -18.78 -14.93
N PHE A 11 -9.64 -17.58 -14.72
CA PHE A 11 -8.26 -17.28 -15.06
C PHE A 11 -7.32 -17.58 -13.88
N GLY A 12 -6.18 -18.20 -14.17
CA GLY A 12 -5.29 -18.73 -13.12
C GLY A 12 -5.72 -20.12 -12.63
N ALA A 13 -6.47 -20.87 -13.44
CA ALA A 13 -7.06 -22.17 -13.08
C ALA A 13 -6.05 -23.24 -12.65
N THR A 14 -4.77 -23.10 -13.02
CA THR A 14 -3.71 -24.04 -12.60
C THR A 14 -3.13 -23.75 -11.21
N GLY A 15 -3.40 -22.56 -10.65
CA GLY A 15 -2.99 -22.19 -9.30
C GLY A 15 -3.79 -22.92 -8.23
N TYR A 16 -3.32 -22.88 -6.97
CA TYR A 16 -3.95 -23.62 -5.88
C TYR A 16 -5.43 -23.22 -5.71
N THR A 17 -5.73 -21.94 -5.49
CA THR A 17 -7.13 -21.45 -5.43
C THR A 17 -7.89 -21.70 -6.73
N GLY A 18 -7.23 -21.54 -7.89
CA GLY A 18 -7.84 -21.77 -9.20
C GLY A 18 -8.37 -23.19 -9.38
N LYS A 19 -7.68 -24.21 -8.86
CA LYS A 19 -8.15 -25.60 -8.91
C LYS A 19 -9.43 -25.80 -8.09
N TYR A 20 -9.50 -25.23 -6.90
CA TYR A 20 -10.72 -25.27 -6.08
C TYR A 20 -11.86 -24.46 -6.72
N ALA A 21 -11.54 -23.33 -7.37
CA ALA A 21 -12.52 -22.57 -8.14
C ALA A 21 -13.10 -23.40 -9.30
N VAL A 22 -12.27 -24.18 -10.02
CA VAL A 22 -12.76 -25.11 -11.06
C VAL A 22 -13.66 -26.19 -10.47
N LYS A 23 -13.29 -26.78 -9.32
CA LYS A 23 -14.12 -27.78 -8.63
C LYS A 23 -15.50 -27.22 -8.26
N VAL A 24 -15.54 -26.03 -7.67
CA VAL A 24 -16.80 -25.37 -7.30
C VAL A 24 -17.58 -24.93 -8.55
N ALA A 25 -16.90 -24.49 -9.61
CA ALA A 25 -17.52 -24.12 -10.87
C ALA A 25 -18.24 -25.30 -11.51
N ALA A 26 -17.61 -26.49 -11.56
CA ALA A 26 -18.24 -27.68 -12.12
C ALA A 26 -19.55 -28.03 -11.38
N GLN A 27 -19.55 -27.93 -10.04
CA GLN A 27 -20.76 -28.16 -9.25
C GLN A 27 -21.86 -27.11 -9.54
N LEU A 28 -21.52 -25.82 -9.49
CA LEU A 28 -22.49 -24.74 -9.70
C LEU A 28 -22.99 -24.66 -11.15
N ALA A 29 -22.14 -24.96 -12.12
CA ALA A 29 -22.48 -25.01 -13.53
C ALA A 29 -23.56 -26.04 -13.82
N LYS A 30 -23.49 -27.23 -13.19
CA LYS A 30 -24.56 -28.25 -13.28
C LYS A 30 -25.84 -27.81 -12.62
N GLU A 31 -25.73 -27.31 -11.39
CA GLU A 31 -26.90 -26.93 -10.59
C GLU A 31 -27.69 -25.77 -11.21
N LYS A 32 -26.99 -24.85 -11.90
CA LYS A 32 -27.59 -23.61 -12.42
C LYS A 32 -27.60 -23.54 -13.94
N GLU A 33 -27.25 -24.63 -14.63
CA GLU A 33 -27.20 -24.77 -16.09
C GLU A 33 -26.36 -23.67 -16.78
N MET A 34 -25.11 -23.50 -16.34
CA MET A 34 -24.22 -22.44 -16.81
C MET A 34 -23.00 -22.99 -17.55
N LYS A 35 -22.48 -22.23 -18.51
CA LYS A 35 -21.28 -22.57 -19.28
C LYS A 35 -20.07 -21.84 -18.71
N PHE A 36 -19.01 -22.59 -18.39
CA PHE A 36 -17.76 -22.00 -17.92
C PHE A 36 -16.56 -22.53 -18.69
N GLY A 37 -15.49 -21.72 -18.70
CA GLY A 37 -14.19 -22.10 -19.26
C GLY A 37 -13.06 -21.94 -18.25
N VAL A 38 -11.90 -22.52 -18.56
CA VAL A 38 -10.68 -22.39 -17.78
C VAL A 38 -9.58 -21.69 -18.59
N SER A 39 -8.76 -20.89 -17.91
CA SER A 39 -7.69 -20.16 -18.57
C SER A 39 -6.39 -20.08 -17.78
N GLY A 40 -5.29 -20.04 -18.54
CA GLY A 40 -3.93 -19.89 -18.06
C GLY A 40 -2.91 -20.09 -19.19
N ARG A 41 -1.63 -20.04 -18.84
CA ARG A 41 -0.52 -20.05 -19.82
C ARG A 41 -0.20 -21.41 -20.44
N ARG A 42 -0.60 -22.50 -19.78
CA ARG A 42 -0.14 -23.87 -20.12
C ARG A 42 -1.32 -24.78 -20.41
N LYS A 43 -1.54 -25.09 -21.69
CA LYS A 43 -2.65 -25.92 -22.17
C LYS A 43 -2.69 -27.30 -21.49
N GLN A 44 -1.57 -28.02 -21.42
CA GLN A 44 -1.55 -29.35 -20.81
C GLN A 44 -1.92 -29.33 -19.32
N ALA A 45 -1.49 -28.30 -18.59
CA ALA A 45 -1.81 -28.15 -17.18
C ALA A 45 -3.30 -27.85 -16.98
N LEU A 46 -3.91 -27.04 -17.85
CA LEU A 46 -5.35 -26.78 -17.83
C LEU A 46 -6.17 -28.04 -18.14
N GLN A 47 -5.74 -28.82 -19.13
CA GLN A 47 -6.37 -30.12 -19.44
C GLN A 47 -6.33 -31.07 -18.24
N ALA A 48 -5.21 -31.08 -17.49
CA ALA A 48 -5.11 -31.89 -16.28
C ALA A 48 -6.09 -31.43 -15.19
N VAL A 49 -6.24 -30.12 -14.99
CA VAL A 49 -7.19 -29.55 -14.03
C VAL A 49 -8.64 -29.86 -14.41
N VAL A 50 -9.01 -29.72 -15.69
CA VAL A 50 -10.36 -30.09 -16.16
C VAL A 50 -10.62 -31.58 -15.94
N LYS A 51 -9.65 -32.44 -16.29
CA LYS A 51 -9.78 -33.88 -16.07
C LYS A 51 -9.92 -34.26 -14.59
N GLU A 52 -9.26 -33.52 -13.70
CA GLU A 52 -9.29 -33.80 -12.26
C GLU A 52 -10.56 -33.28 -11.58
N PHE A 53 -11.03 -32.07 -11.93
CA PHE A 53 -12.05 -31.35 -11.17
C PHE A 53 -13.37 -31.09 -11.92
N ALA A 54 -13.42 -31.36 -13.22
CA ALA A 54 -14.58 -31.10 -14.07
C ALA A 54 -14.74 -32.20 -15.16
N SER A 55 -14.36 -33.45 -14.87
CA SER A 55 -14.41 -34.57 -15.81
C SER A 55 -15.83 -34.97 -16.24
N ASP A 56 -16.81 -34.53 -15.47
CA ASP A 56 -18.22 -34.80 -15.59
C ASP A 56 -18.98 -33.64 -16.26
N ILE A 57 -18.24 -32.64 -16.79
CA ILE A 57 -18.74 -31.55 -17.62
C ILE A 57 -18.23 -31.77 -19.03
N GLU A 58 -19.14 -31.86 -20.00
CA GLU A 58 -18.76 -31.98 -21.41
C GLU A 58 -18.19 -30.65 -21.93
N ASP A 59 -17.12 -30.75 -22.74
CA ASP A 59 -16.56 -29.66 -23.53
C ASP A 59 -16.21 -28.35 -22.79
N VAL A 60 -15.63 -28.44 -21.58
CA VAL A 60 -15.10 -27.26 -20.86
C VAL A 60 -14.04 -26.52 -21.72
N PRO A 61 -14.30 -25.28 -22.19
CA PRO A 61 -13.37 -24.58 -23.06
C PRO A 61 -12.06 -24.23 -22.34
N ILE A 62 -10.95 -24.40 -23.04
CA ILE A 62 -9.59 -24.09 -22.55
C ILE A 62 -9.05 -22.89 -23.32
N LEU A 63 -8.89 -21.76 -22.63
CA LEU A 63 -8.40 -20.51 -23.21
C LEU A 63 -6.97 -20.24 -22.78
N ILE A 64 -6.07 -20.01 -23.72
CA ILE A 64 -4.67 -19.69 -23.41
C ILE A 64 -4.50 -18.17 -23.28
N ALA A 65 -3.99 -17.75 -22.12
CA ALA A 65 -3.72 -16.35 -21.84
C ALA A 65 -2.45 -16.22 -20.97
N ASP A 66 -1.63 -15.23 -21.30
CA ASP A 66 -0.42 -14.85 -20.58
C ASP A 66 -0.51 -13.39 -20.14
N LEU A 67 -0.15 -13.10 -18.89
CA LEU A 67 -0.09 -11.75 -18.35
C LEU A 67 0.88 -10.84 -19.09
N LYS A 68 1.86 -11.42 -19.79
CA LYS A 68 2.83 -10.68 -20.62
C LYS A 68 2.34 -10.41 -22.04
N ASP A 69 1.18 -10.94 -22.43
CA ASP A 69 0.59 -10.81 -23.75
C ASP A 69 -0.81 -10.22 -23.63
N GLU A 70 -0.90 -8.91 -23.82
CA GLU A 70 -2.15 -8.13 -23.72
C GLU A 70 -3.24 -8.65 -24.67
N GLU A 71 -2.87 -9.04 -25.89
CA GLU A 71 -3.83 -9.55 -26.88
C GLU A 71 -4.38 -10.92 -26.47
N SER A 72 -3.57 -11.75 -25.81
CA SER A 72 -4.06 -13.01 -25.23
C SER A 72 -5.08 -12.77 -24.10
N LEU A 73 -4.87 -11.76 -23.26
CA LEU A 73 -5.81 -11.38 -22.21
C LEU A 73 -7.12 -10.85 -22.79
N LYS A 74 -7.07 -10.00 -23.83
CA LYS A 74 -8.26 -9.52 -24.55
C LYS A 74 -9.03 -10.66 -25.21
N LYS A 75 -8.35 -11.59 -25.89
CA LYS A 75 -8.99 -12.76 -26.50
C LYS A 75 -9.70 -13.66 -25.48
N MET A 76 -9.12 -13.83 -24.29
CA MET A 76 -9.75 -14.57 -23.20
C MET A 76 -10.97 -13.81 -22.64
N THR A 77 -10.80 -12.54 -22.31
CA THR A 77 -11.85 -11.73 -21.66
C THR A 77 -13.05 -11.49 -22.58
N ALA A 78 -12.84 -11.32 -23.88
CA ALA A 78 -13.91 -11.20 -24.87
C ALA A 78 -14.82 -12.43 -24.97
N GLN A 79 -14.34 -13.61 -24.52
CA GLN A 79 -15.11 -14.86 -24.54
C GLN A 79 -15.93 -15.12 -23.28
N ALA A 80 -15.82 -14.27 -22.24
CA ALA A 80 -16.49 -14.45 -20.96
C ALA A 80 -17.42 -13.29 -20.67
N LYS A 81 -18.59 -13.51 -20.07
CA LYS A 81 -19.45 -12.45 -19.51
C LYS A 81 -18.88 -11.95 -18.19
N VAL A 82 -18.39 -12.87 -17.34
CA VAL A 82 -17.63 -12.55 -16.12
C VAL A 82 -16.28 -13.26 -16.12
N LEU A 83 -15.21 -12.55 -15.87
CA LEU A 83 -13.91 -13.14 -15.56
C LEU A 83 -13.77 -13.38 -14.07
N VAL A 84 -13.55 -14.63 -13.68
CA VAL A 84 -13.17 -15.03 -12.33
C VAL A 84 -11.65 -15.10 -12.27
N ASN A 85 -11.01 -14.08 -11.70
CA ASN A 85 -9.56 -14.01 -11.63
C ASN A 85 -9.05 -14.65 -10.33
N CYS A 86 -8.29 -15.74 -10.46
CA CYS A 86 -7.59 -16.41 -9.37
C CYS A 86 -6.05 -16.25 -9.49
N CYS A 87 -5.57 -15.36 -10.35
CA CYS A 87 -4.14 -15.17 -10.61
C CYS A 87 -3.56 -14.08 -9.70
N GLY A 88 -3.11 -14.51 -8.50
CA GLY A 88 -2.37 -13.66 -7.56
C GLY A 88 -0.84 -13.89 -7.59
N PRO A 89 -0.05 -13.05 -6.89
CA PRO A 89 -0.46 -11.88 -6.11
C PRO A 89 -1.02 -10.73 -6.99
N TYR A 90 -2.16 -10.18 -6.60
CA TYR A 90 -2.93 -9.26 -7.46
C TYR A 90 -2.25 -7.92 -7.67
N ARG A 91 -1.42 -7.49 -6.71
CA ARG A 91 -0.59 -6.29 -6.86
C ARG A 91 0.26 -6.32 -8.13
N PHE A 92 0.75 -7.49 -8.55
CA PHE A 92 1.63 -7.62 -9.71
C PHE A 92 0.90 -8.03 -10.98
N TYR A 93 -0.23 -8.73 -10.84
CA TYR A 93 -0.85 -9.45 -11.94
C TYR A 93 -2.30 -9.04 -12.20
N GLY A 94 -2.92 -8.27 -11.31
CA GLY A 94 -4.33 -7.89 -11.40
C GLY A 94 -4.61 -6.77 -12.40
N GLU A 95 -3.79 -5.71 -12.42
CA GLU A 95 -4.04 -4.53 -13.25
C GLU A 95 -4.10 -4.82 -14.76
N PRO A 96 -3.21 -5.63 -15.36
CA PRO A 96 -3.34 -6.02 -16.78
C PRO A 96 -4.66 -6.72 -17.09
N VAL A 97 -5.16 -7.54 -16.15
CA VAL A 97 -6.43 -8.26 -16.30
C VAL A 97 -7.61 -7.28 -16.25
N ILE A 98 -7.58 -6.31 -15.32
CA ILE A 98 -8.60 -5.27 -15.23
C ILE A 98 -8.70 -4.46 -16.54
N LYS A 99 -7.56 -4.05 -17.11
CA LYS A 99 -7.52 -3.33 -18.39
C LYS A 99 -8.16 -4.14 -19.52
N ALA A 100 -7.85 -5.43 -19.61
CA ALA A 100 -8.44 -6.31 -20.62
C ALA A 100 -9.97 -6.47 -20.43
N CYS A 101 -10.44 -6.60 -19.19
CA CYS A 101 -11.87 -6.67 -18.87
C CYS A 101 -12.62 -5.39 -19.27
N ILE A 102 -12.06 -4.21 -18.97
CA ILE A 102 -12.64 -2.92 -19.39
C ILE A 102 -12.71 -2.84 -20.92
N ALA A 103 -11.61 -3.17 -21.62
CA ALA A 103 -11.52 -3.09 -23.07
C ALA A 103 -12.49 -4.04 -23.80
N THR A 104 -12.93 -5.12 -23.14
CA THR A 104 -13.79 -6.16 -23.74
C THR A 104 -15.20 -6.16 -23.17
N HIS A 105 -15.55 -5.19 -22.32
CA HIS A 105 -16.84 -5.13 -21.63
C HIS A 105 -17.17 -6.44 -20.90
N THR A 106 -16.23 -6.91 -20.09
CA THR A 106 -16.33 -8.13 -19.28
C THR A 106 -16.31 -7.77 -17.80
N HIS A 107 -17.31 -8.21 -17.04
CA HIS A 107 -17.31 -8.04 -15.58
C HIS A 107 -16.16 -8.85 -14.96
N GLN A 108 -15.70 -8.48 -13.78
CA GLN A 108 -14.60 -9.17 -13.12
C GLN A 108 -14.85 -9.32 -11.62
N VAL A 109 -14.49 -10.50 -11.12
CA VAL A 109 -14.38 -10.79 -9.68
C VAL A 109 -13.03 -11.42 -9.37
N ASP A 110 -12.52 -11.20 -8.17
CA ASP A 110 -11.30 -11.84 -7.65
C ASP A 110 -11.35 -12.10 -6.14
N VAL A 111 -10.35 -12.82 -5.64
CA VAL A 111 -10.15 -13.09 -4.21
C VAL A 111 -8.97 -12.28 -3.65
N SER A 112 -8.73 -11.07 -4.16
CA SER A 112 -7.65 -10.23 -3.62
C SER A 112 -7.89 -9.89 -2.15
N GLY A 113 -6.80 -9.81 -1.40
CA GLY A 113 -6.80 -9.53 0.04
C GLY A 113 -5.93 -8.32 0.38
N GLU A 114 -5.37 -7.64 -0.63
CA GLU A 114 -4.43 -6.54 -0.47
C GLU A 114 -5.15 -5.19 -0.59
N PRO A 115 -5.39 -4.43 0.51
CA PRO A 115 -6.13 -3.17 0.47
C PRO A 115 -5.52 -2.15 -0.49
N GLN A 116 -4.19 -2.15 -0.62
CA GLN A 116 -3.49 -1.25 -1.53
C GLN A 116 -3.88 -1.53 -2.98
N TYR A 117 -3.93 -2.80 -3.40
CA TYR A 117 -4.33 -3.17 -4.75
C TYR A 117 -5.79 -2.75 -4.98
N ILE A 118 -6.68 -3.17 -4.07
CA ILE A 118 -8.13 -2.95 -4.16
C ILE A 118 -8.45 -1.45 -4.28
N GLU A 119 -7.89 -0.62 -3.40
CA GLU A 119 -8.12 0.83 -3.40
C GLU A 119 -7.44 1.51 -4.61
N SER A 120 -6.34 0.95 -5.14
CA SER A 120 -5.67 1.48 -6.33
C SER A 120 -6.47 1.23 -7.60
N ILE A 121 -7.09 0.05 -7.72
CA ILE A 121 -7.98 -0.26 -8.85
C ILE A 121 -9.20 0.64 -8.80
N GLN A 122 -9.77 0.90 -7.63
CA GLN A 122 -10.88 1.85 -7.51
C GLN A 122 -10.47 3.26 -7.94
N LEU A 123 -9.34 3.77 -7.44
CA LEU A 123 -8.87 5.11 -7.78
C LEU A 123 -8.62 5.27 -9.29
N LYS A 124 -7.97 4.29 -9.91
CA LYS A 124 -7.57 4.37 -11.32
C LYS A 124 -8.71 4.06 -12.29
N TYR A 125 -9.57 3.10 -11.97
CA TYR A 125 -10.44 2.45 -12.97
C TYR A 125 -11.94 2.57 -12.68
N ASN A 126 -12.37 3.19 -11.57
CA ASN A 126 -13.82 3.29 -11.28
C ASN A 126 -14.60 3.92 -12.44
N LYS A 127 -14.16 5.09 -12.92
CA LYS A 127 -14.83 5.80 -14.01
C LYS A 127 -14.80 5.02 -15.33
N ALA A 128 -13.66 4.42 -15.67
CA ALA A 128 -13.54 3.62 -16.89
C ALA A 128 -14.45 2.37 -16.85
N ALA A 129 -14.63 1.75 -15.68
CA ALA A 129 -15.54 0.63 -15.49
C ALA A 129 -17.02 1.06 -15.57
N GLU A 130 -17.38 2.22 -15.03
CA GLU A 130 -18.71 2.83 -15.20
C GLU A 130 -19.01 3.12 -16.68
N GLU A 131 -18.08 3.76 -17.39
CA GLU A 131 -18.21 4.08 -18.82
C GLU A 131 -18.32 2.81 -19.68
N ALA A 132 -17.60 1.74 -19.31
CA ALA A 132 -17.70 0.44 -19.97
C ALA A 132 -18.96 -0.37 -19.56
N GLY A 133 -19.71 0.07 -18.54
CA GLY A 133 -20.87 -0.62 -18.01
C GLY A 133 -20.54 -1.97 -17.34
N ILE A 134 -19.32 -2.12 -16.83
CA ILE A 134 -18.87 -3.38 -16.20
C ILE A 134 -18.65 -3.23 -14.70
N TYR A 135 -18.74 -4.35 -14.00
CA TYR A 135 -18.52 -4.42 -12.55
C TYR A 135 -17.17 -5.04 -12.30
N ILE A 136 -16.36 -4.38 -11.48
CA ILE A 136 -15.10 -4.90 -10.95
C ILE A 136 -15.31 -5.03 -9.44
N ILE A 137 -15.35 -6.26 -8.94
CA ILE A 137 -15.60 -6.54 -7.53
C ILE A 137 -14.46 -7.39 -6.99
N SER A 138 -13.58 -6.73 -6.25
CA SER A 138 -12.44 -7.37 -5.60
C SER A 138 -12.80 -7.90 -4.21
N ALA A 139 -11.99 -8.83 -3.70
CA ALA A 139 -12.17 -9.46 -2.39
C ALA A 139 -13.47 -10.27 -2.25
N CYS A 140 -13.91 -10.94 -3.31
CA CYS A 140 -15.05 -11.86 -3.32
C CYS A 140 -14.75 -13.21 -2.66
N GLY A 141 -13.81 -13.27 -1.73
CA GLY A 141 -13.43 -14.47 -0.98
C GLY A 141 -13.71 -14.35 0.51
N PHE A 142 -13.11 -15.24 1.30
CA PHE A 142 -13.21 -15.20 2.76
C PHE A 142 -12.66 -13.89 3.35
N ASP A 143 -11.60 -13.33 2.73
CA ASP A 143 -10.94 -12.10 3.14
C ASP A 143 -11.76 -10.82 2.82
N SER A 144 -13.09 -10.91 2.82
CA SER A 144 -14.04 -9.79 2.99
C SER A 144 -15.50 -10.23 3.04
N ILE A 145 -15.96 -11.20 2.23
CA ILE A 145 -17.40 -11.49 2.05
C ILE A 145 -18.12 -11.77 3.38
N PRO A 146 -17.64 -12.68 4.25
CA PRO A 146 -18.32 -12.94 5.52
C PRO A 146 -18.37 -11.70 6.43
N CYS A 147 -17.35 -10.84 6.42
CA CYS A 147 -17.32 -9.63 7.24
C CYS A 147 -18.22 -8.53 6.65
N ASP A 148 -18.04 -8.20 5.37
CA ASP A 148 -18.70 -7.09 4.68
C ASP A 148 -20.20 -7.38 4.50
N LEU A 149 -20.58 -8.56 4.00
CA LEU A 149 -21.98 -8.96 3.93
C LEU A 149 -22.57 -9.28 5.30
N GLY A 150 -21.76 -9.70 6.28
CA GLY A 150 -22.21 -9.86 7.67
C GLY A 150 -22.60 -8.54 8.31
N ILE A 151 -21.88 -7.46 8.00
CA ILE A 151 -22.24 -6.08 8.39
C ILE A 151 -23.55 -5.68 7.71
N ILE A 152 -23.69 -5.90 6.40
CA ILE A 152 -24.94 -5.60 5.67
C ILE A 152 -26.12 -6.37 6.27
N PHE A 153 -25.97 -7.68 6.48
CA PHE A 153 -26.99 -8.52 7.11
C PHE A 153 -27.38 -7.97 8.49
N THR A 154 -26.40 -7.57 9.30
CA THR A 154 -26.64 -6.99 10.62
C THR A 154 -27.43 -5.68 10.51
N GLN A 155 -27.04 -4.77 9.61
CA GLN A 155 -27.76 -3.51 9.38
C GLN A 155 -29.20 -3.76 8.90
N GLN A 156 -29.42 -4.72 8.01
CA GLN A 156 -30.74 -5.10 7.51
C GLN A 156 -31.64 -5.70 8.58
N LYS A 157 -31.09 -6.51 9.49
CA LYS A 157 -31.85 -7.11 10.59
C LYS A 157 -32.05 -6.19 11.78
N PHE A 158 -31.26 -5.11 11.88
CA PHE A 158 -31.25 -4.22 13.04
C PHE A 158 -32.61 -3.58 13.34
N ASN A 159 -33.43 -3.30 12.32
CA ASN A 159 -34.72 -2.61 12.46
C ASN A 159 -34.60 -1.34 13.31
N GLY A 160 -33.89 -0.36 12.77
CA GLY A 160 -33.47 0.86 13.44
C GLY A 160 -32.22 1.43 12.75
N GLU A 161 -31.51 2.33 13.41
CA GLU A 161 -30.27 2.90 12.87
C GLU A 161 -29.03 2.39 13.61
N VAL A 162 -28.10 1.79 12.88
CA VAL A 162 -26.83 1.29 13.44
C VAL A 162 -25.82 2.42 13.59
N ASN A 163 -25.24 2.58 14.78
CA ASN A 163 -24.16 3.52 15.03
C ASN A 163 -22.77 2.89 14.77
N SER A 164 -22.55 1.69 15.29
CA SER A 164 -21.24 1.05 15.29
C SER A 164 -21.34 -0.47 15.29
N ILE A 165 -20.37 -1.12 14.67
CA ILE A 165 -20.24 -2.58 14.64
C ILE A 165 -18.81 -2.98 15.02
N GLU A 166 -18.68 -3.82 16.03
CA GLU A 166 -17.45 -4.56 16.34
C GLU A 166 -17.56 -5.99 15.80
N THR A 167 -16.54 -6.46 15.06
CA THR A 167 -16.51 -7.84 14.53
C THR A 167 -15.42 -8.67 15.21
N TYR A 168 -15.70 -9.94 15.46
CA TYR A 168 -14.80 -10.88 16.14
C TYR A 168 -14.68 -12.17 15.35
N LEU A 169 -13.61 -12.30 14.57
CA LEU A 169 -13.27 -13.49 13.80
C LEU A 169 -12.66 -14.58 14.70
N ASN A 170 -13.17 -15.80 14.60
CA ASN A 170 -12.62 -16.99 15.24
C ASN A 170 -12.48 -18.11 14.20
N THR A 171 -11.36 -18.82 14.24
CA THR A 171 -11.08 -19.98 13.39
C THR A 171 -10.53 -21.12 14.23
N TRP A 172 -11.01 -22.35 14.01
CA TRP A 172 -10.52 -23.52 14.73
C TRP A 172 -10.62 -24.78 13.86
N VAL A 173 -9.82 -25.78 14.20
CA VAL A 173 -9.88 -27.12 13.59
C VAL A 173 -10.58 -28.06 14.58
N THR A 174 -11.57 -28.83 14.10
CA THR A 174 -12.35 -29.76 14.93
C THR A 174 -11.58 -31.00 15.36
N THR A 175 -10.52 -31.35 14.64
CA THR A 175 -9.67 -32.52 14.87
C THR A 175 -8.21 -32.10 15.04
N LYS A 176 -7.43 -32.88 15.82
CA LYS A 176 -5.98 -32.65 15.96
C LYS A 176 -5.28 -33.15 14.68
N VAL A 177 -5.25 -32.31 13.66
CA VAL A 177 -4.51 -32.58 12.42
C VAL A 177 -3.34 -31.60 12.33
N SER A 178 -2.14 -32.14 12.11
CA SER A 178 -0.95 -31.33 11.89
C SER A 178 -0.71 -31.12 10.39
N GLY A 179 -0.40 -29.88 10.01
CA GLY A 179 -0.07 -29.53 8.63
C GLY A 179 -0.29 -28.04 8.37
N ALA A 180 0.03 -27.63 7.15
CA ALA A 180 -0.23 -26.27 6.70
C ALA A 180 -1.74 -25.99 6.69
N LEU A 181 -2.10 -24.77 7.06
CA LEU A 181 -3.46 -24.24 6.97
C LEU A 181 -3.63 -23.39 5.69
N ILE A 182 -2.53 -22.83 5.20
CA ILE A 182 -2.53 -21.84 4.12
C ILE A 182 -1.46 -22.20 3.08
N HIS A 183 -1.79 -22.07 1.80
CA HIS A 183 -0.87 -22.23 0.68
C HIS A 183 0.04 -21.01 0.51
N TYR A 184 1.26 -21.25 0.00
CA TYR A 184 2.30 -20.25 -0.26
C TYR A 184 1.80 -18.97 -0.96
N GLY A 185 0.89 -19.08 -1.93
CA GLY A 185 0.39 -17.92 -2.68
C GLY A 185 -0.30 -16.87 -1.81
N THR A 186 -1.11 -17.30 -0.83
CA THR A 186 -1.76 -16.38 0.13
C THR A 186 -0.72 -15.71 1.03
N TYR A 187 0.31 -16.45 1.44
CA TYR A 187 1.41 -15.92 2.23
C TYR A 187 2.25 -14.89 1.47
N GLU A 188 2.53 -15.16 0.19
CA GLU A 188 3.21 -14.22 -0.69
C GLU A 188 2.42 -12.92 -0.83
N SER A 189 1.11 -13.00 -1.05
CA SER A 189 0.20 -11.84 -1.03
C SER A 189 0.27 -11.06 0.29
N ALA A 190 0.26 -11.75 1.44
CA ALA A 190 0.36 -11.09 2.75
C ALA A 190 1.69 -10.34 2.95
N ILE A 191 2.81 -10.92 2.52
CA ILE A 191 4.14 -10.30 2.60
C ILE A 191 4.15 -8.97 1.84
N TYR A 192 3.67 -8.98 0.59
CA TYR A 192 3.65 -7.79 -0.25
C TYR A 192 2.58 -6.78 0.18
N GLY A 193 1.46 -7.24 0.75
CA GLY A 193 0.47 -6.37 1.38
C GLY A 193 1.08 -5.53 2.51
N ILE A 194 1.85 -6.15 3.40
CA ILE A 194 2.54 -5.45 4.50
C ILE A 194 3.66 -4.55 3.99
N ALA A 195 4.47 -5.02 3.03
CA ALA A 195 5.57 -4.26 2.46
C ALA A 195 5.12 -2.89 1.92
N ASN A 196 3.88 -2.82 1.41
CA ASN A 196 3.34 -1.64 0.74
C ASN A 196 2.22 -0.94 1.53
N PHE A 197 2.01 -1.30 2.80
CA PHE A 197 0.95 -0.72 3.64
C PHE A 197 1.05 0.81 3.79
N HIS A 198 2.27 1.36 3.74
CA HIS A 198 2.52 2.80 3.85
C HIS A 198 1.90 3.62 2.71
N GLU A 199 1.69 3.02 1.53
CA GLU A 199 1.06 3.68 0.36
C GLU A 199 -0.43 3.97 0.58
N LEU A 200 -1.10 3.27 1.50
CA LEU A 200 -2.53 3.41 1.74
C LEU A 200 -2.94 4.82 2.18
N ARG A 201 -2.07 5.53 2.91
CA ARG A 201 -2.38 6.88 3.39
C ARG A 201 -2.57 7.85 2.23
N GLU A 202 -1.63 7.86 1.29
CA GLU A 202 -1.69 8.73 0.11
C GLU A 202 -2.81 8.30 -0.85
N LEU A 203 -2.97 7.00 -1.02
CA LEU A 203 -4.02 6.43 -1.86
C LEU A 203 -5.41 6.86 -1.39
N ARG A 204 -5.66 6.77 -0.08
CA ARG A 204 -6.93 7.22 0.52
C ARG A 204 -7.14 8.72 0.44
N SER A 205 -6.09 9.53 0.58
CA SER A 205 -6.26 10.98 0.40
C SER A 205 -6.66 11.37 -1.02
N LYS A 206 -6.23 10.59 -2.03
CA LYS A 206 -6.62 10.79 -3.42
C LYS A 206 -8.02 10.24 -3.72
N LEU A 207 -8.34 9.06 -3.21
CA LEU A 207 -9.63 8.42 -3.41
C LEU A 207 -10.77 9.15 -2.69
N TYR A 208 -10.45 9.79 -1.56
CA TYR A 208 -11.40 10.42 -0.66
C TYR A 208 -10.95 11.84 -0.30
N PRO A 209 -11.01 12.78 -1.26
CA PRO A 209 -10.65 14.18 -1.00
C PRO A 209 -11.58 14.80 0.04
N GLU A 210 -12.87 14.41 0.00
CA GLU A 210 -13.87 14.81 0.99
C GLU A 210 -13.98 13.77 2.11
N ARG A 211 -13.94 14.26 3.35
CA ARG A 211 -14.15 13.45 4.54
C ARG A 211 -15.64 13.26 4.77
N LEU A 212 -16.02 12.05 5.19
CA LEU A 212 -17.35 11.81 5.73
C LEU A 212 -17.62 12.73 6.94
N PRO A 213 -18.89 13.11 7.19
CA PRO A 213 -19.26 13.81 8.41
C PRO A 213 -18.81 13.08 9.68
N GLN A 214 -18.69 13.81 10.78
CA GLN A 214 -18.43 13.18 12.06
C GLN A 214 -19.73 12.61 12.65
N PHE A 215 -19.74 11.30 12.88
CA PHE A 215 -20.87 10.60 13.50
C PHE A 215 -20.63 10.42 15.00
N TRP A 216 -21.66 10.70 15.79
CA TRP A 216 -21.65 10.58 17.26
C TRP A 216 -22.76 9.64 17.74
N PRO A 217 -22.51 8.80 18.76
CA PRO A 217 -21.26 8.69 19.52
C PRO A 217 -20.16 7.95 18.76
N LYS A 218 -18.89 8.33 19.00
CA LYS A 218 -17.74 7.71 18.35
C LYS A 218 -17.49 6.30 18.89
N LEU A 219 -17.26 5.34 17.99
CA LEU A 219 -16.76 4.02 18.36
C LEU A 219 -15.33 4.18 18.88
N LYS A 220 -15.13 3.86 20.17
CA LYS A 220 -13.79 3.82 20.77
C LYS A 220 -13.16 2.45 20.46
N PRO A 221 -12.03 2.38 19.75
CA PRO A 221 -11.32 1.13 19.56
C PRO A 221 -10.94 0.54 20.92
N ARG A 222 -11.09 -0.77 21.07
CA ARG A 222 -10.58 -1.47 22.25
C ARG A 222 -9.06 -1.50 22.21
N GLY A 223 -8.44 -1.68 23.39
CA GLY A 223 -6.99 -1.85 23.50
C GLY A 223 -6.48 -3.00 22.63
N PHE A 224 -5.18 -2.97 22.31
CA PHE A 224 -4.53 -3.94 21.41
C PHE A 224 -4.83 -5.40 21.78
N LEU A 225 -4.98 -5.69 23.07
CA LEU A 225 -5.40 -6.98 23.60
C LEU A 225 -6.56 -6.77 24.58
N HIS A 226 -7.66 -7.50 24.42
CA HIS A 226 -8.80 -7.44 25.33
C HIS A 226 -9.62 -8.74 25.31
N LYS A 227 -10.60 -8.84 26.22
CA LYS A 227 -11.67 -9.83 26.18
C LYS A 227 -12.98 -9.17 25.79
N SER A 228 -13.86 -9.95 25.16
CA SER A 228 -15.20 -9.49 24.78
C SER A 228 -16.26 -10.40 25.39
N SER A 229 -17.42 -9.84 25.73
CA SER A 229 -18.57 -10.62 26.23
C SER A 229 -19.22 -11.46 25.13
N ILE A 230 -18.93 -11.18 23.86
CA ILE A 230 -19.54 -11.84 22.70
C ILE A 230 -18.59 -12.78 21.95
N SER A 231 -17.36 -12.94 22.44
CA SER A 231 -16.34 -13.80 21.82
C SER A 231 -15.52 -14.48 22.90
N GLU A 232 -15.44 -15.81 22.85
CA GLU A 232 -14.66 -16.59 23.80
C GLU A 232 -13.17 -16.56 23.45
N GLY A 233 -12.35 -16.00 24.34
CA GLY A 233 -10.91 -15.96 24.21
C GLY A 233 -10.34 -14.55 24.39
N TRP A 234 -9.19 -14.33 23.77
CA TRP A 234 -8.47 -13.06 23.76
C TRP A 234 -8.48 -12.48 22.35
N SER A 235 -8.94 -11.25 22.22
CA SER A 235 -9.13 -10.56 20.96
C SER A 235 -8.06 -9.50 20.74
N MET A 236 -7.61 -9.35 19.50
CA MET A 236 -6.69 -8.30 19.07
C MET A 236 -7.09 -7.77 17.69
N VAL A 237 -6.56 -6.61 17.30
CA VAL A 237 -6.92 -5.95 16.03
C VAL A 237 -6.59 -6.85 14.84
N PHE A 238 -7.54 -7.03 13.93
CA PHE A 238 -7.35 -7.82 12.72
C PHE A 238 -6.56 -7.01 11.67
N PRO A 239 -5.37 -7.49 11.22
CA PRO A 239 -4.51 -6.74 10.30
C PRO A 239 -4.83 -6.95 8.80
N GLY A 240 -6.02 -7.45 8.46
CA GLY A 240 -6.43 -7.77 7.08
C GLY A 240 -7.28 -6.70 6.37
N SER A 241 -7.85 -7.08 5.23
CA SER A 241 -8.65 -6.23 4.34
C SER A 241 -10.05 -5.90 4.85
N ASP A 242 -10.63 -6.72 5.73
CA ASP A 242 -12.01 -6.62 6.21
C ASP A 242 -12.44 -5.20 6.57
N ARG A 243 -11.70 -4.54 7.46
CA ARG A 243 -12.04 -3.17 7.88
C ARG A 243 -11.96 -2.19 6.71
N SER A 244 -10.99 -2.36 5.83
CA SER A 244 -10.83 -1.52 4.64
C SER A 244 -12.04 -1.62 3.72
N VAL A 245 -12.45 -2.85 3.43
CA VAL A 245 -13.56 -3.14 2.52
C VAL A 245 -14.90 -2.72 3.14
N ALA A 246 -15.11 -3.02 4.43
CA ALA A 246 -16.30 -2.59 5.17
C ALA A 246 -16.45 -1.06 5.15
N LEU A 247 -15.37 -0.30 5.39
CA LEU A 247 -15.44 1.16 5.36
C LEU A 247 -15.75 1.72 3.96
N ARG A 248 -15.28 1.05 2.90
CA ARG A 248 -15.65 1.39 1.51
C ARG A 248 -17.14 1.16 1.27
N THR A 249 -17.68 0.03 1.73
CA THR A 249 -19.12 -0.24 1.69
C THR A 249 -19.91 0.83 2.43
N GLN A 250 -19.55 1.16 3.68
CA GLN A 250 -20.28 2.14 4.47
C GLN A 250 -20.24 3.55 3.86
N ARG A 251 -19.11 3.94 3.27
CA ARG A 251 -19.01 5.19 2.52
C ARG A 251 -19.93 5.20 1.30
N PHE A 252 -19.93 4.11 0.51
CA PHE A 252 -20.80 3.98 -0.65
C PHE A 252 -22.27 4.11 -0.27
N LEU A 253 -22.71 3.43 0.79
CA LEU A 253 -24.10 3.50 1.27
C LEU A 253 -24.50 4.93 1.67
N TYR A 254 -23.60 5.68 2.30
CA TYR A 254 -23.83 7.08 2.62
C TYR A 254 -23.91 7.97 1.39
N GLU A 255 -22.95 7.86 0.47
CA GLU A 255 -22.91 8.70 -0.73
C GLU A 255 -24.13 8.44 -1.63
N LYS A 256 -24.50 7.15 -1.81
CA LYS A 256 -25.56 6.72 -2.72
C LYS A 256 -26.97 6.81 -2.14
N TYR A 257 -27.15 6.37 -0.90
CA TYR A 257 -28.48 6.21 -0.31
C TYR A 257 -28.77 7.18 0.83
N LYS A 258 -27.80 8.01 1.22
CA LYS A 258 -27.89 8.77 2.47
C LYS A 258 -28.25 7.81 3.60
N GLN A 259 -27.52 6.70 3.72
CA GLN A 259 -27.61 5.84 4.89
C GLN A 259 -26.49 6.22 5.86
N ARG A 260 -26.79 6.34 7.16
CA ARG A 260 -25.75 6.60 8.16
C ARG A 260 -24.70 5.48 8.15
N PRO A 261 -23.41 5.80 7.97
CA PRO A 261 -22.33 4.81 8.05
C PRO A 261 -22.24 4.17 9.43
N ALA A 262 -22.24 2.83 9.48
CA ALA A 262 -21.80 2.14 10.68
C ALA A 262 -20.30 2.39 10.88
N GLN A 263 -19.90 2.77 12.10
CA GLN A 263 -18.50 2.80 12.47
C GLN A 263 -18.01 1.38 12.73
N VAL A 264 -17.01 0.91 11.96
CA VAL A 264 -16.58 -0.50 11.99
C VAL A 264 -15.20 -0.65 12.62
N GLN A 265 -15.09 -1.61 13.55
CA GLN A 265 -13.82 -2.11 14.05
C GLN A 265 -13.78 -3.63 14.02
N THR A 266 -12.68 -4.19 13.49
CA THR A 266 -12.52 -5.63 13.30
C THR A 266 -11.43 -6.19 14.21
N TYR A 267 -11.71 -7.36 14.77
CA TYR A 267 -10.83 -8.08 15.67
C TYR A 267 -10.80 -9.57 15.29
N PHE A 268 -9.73 -10.26 15.68
CA PHE A 268 -9.67 -11.72 15.67
C PHE A 268 -9.40 -12.24 17.07
N THR A 269 -9.94 -13.41 17.38
CA THR A 269 -9.95 -13.99 18.73
C THR A 269 -9.17 -15.31 18.74
N LEU A 270 -8.27 -15.44 19.72
CA LEU A 270 -7.51 -16.64 20.00
C LEU A 270 -7.92 -17.22 21.35
N LYS A 271 -7.98 -18.56 21.46
CA LYS A 271 -8.48 -19.24 22.66
C LYS A 271 -7.63 -19.01 23.93
N SER A 272 -6.32 -18.76 23.78
CA SER A 272 -5.40 -18.67 24.92
C SER A 272 -4.48 -17.46 24.83
N LEU A 273 -4.07 -16.92 25.98
CA LEU A 273 -3.08 -15.84 26.06
C LEU A 273 -1.72 -16.28 25.49
N PHE A 274 -1.37 -17.56 25.65
CA PHE A 274 -0.16 -18.12 25.04
C PHE A 274 -0.21 -18.03 23.51
N SER A 275 -1.34 -18.39 22.90
CA SER A 275 -1.55 -18.25 21.44
C SER A 275 -1.45 -16.80 20.97
N VAL A 276 -1.91 -15.84 21.79
CA VAL A 276 -1.76 -14.40 21.50
C VAL A 276 -0.30 -14.01 21.50
N LEU A 277 0.46 -14.37 22.55
CA LEU A 277 1.87 -14.02 22.68
C LEU A 277 2.69 -14.60 21.52
N THR A 278 2.47 -15.88 21.17
CA THR A 278 3.16 -16.49 20.03
C THR A 278 2.79 -15.80 18.73
N THR A 279 1.49 -15.56 18.48
CA THR A 279 1.03 -14.85 17.26
C THR A 279 1.61 -13.44 17.17
N ALA A 280 1.70 -12.71 18.29
CA ALA A 280 2.29 -11.38 18.33
C ALA A 280 3.79 -11.40 18.01
N ILE A 281 4.54 -12.38 18.54
CA ILE A 281 5.97 -12.55 18.23
C ILE A 281 6.18 -12.87 16.74
N PHE A 282 5.48 -13.88 16.22
CA PHE A 282 5.59 -14.25 14.80
C PHE A 282 5.11 -13.11 13.89
N GLY A 283 4.05 -12.41 14.28
CA GLY A 283 3.53 -11.24 13.58
C GLY A 283 4.52 -10.08 13.54
N LEU A 284 5.21 -9.78 14.65
CA LEU A 284 6.25 -8.74 14.69
C LEU A 284 7.43 -9.10 13.78
N ILE A 285 7.91 -10.34 13.86
CA ILE A 285 8.99 -10.85 12.99
C ILE A 285 8.56 -10.75 11.52
N PHE A 286 7.33 -11.20 11.21
CA PHE A 286 6.77 -11.15 9.87
C PHE A 286 6.70 -9.72 9.32
N VAL A 287 6.20 -8.76 10.11
CA VAL A 287 6.12 -7.35 9.72
C VAL A 287 7.51 -6.75 9.53
N MET A 288 8.44 -6.99 10.45
CA MET A 288 9.80 -6.48 10.33
C MET A 288 10.51 -7.01 9.09
N LEU A 289 10.46 -8.32 8.85
CA LEU A 289 11.09 -8.94 7.69
C LEU A 289 10.42 -8.52 6.37
N SER A 290 9.09 -8.31 6.37
CA SER A 290 8.37 -7.90 5.15
C SER A 290 8.75 -6.51 4.65
N LYS A 291 9.23 -5.62 5.53
CA LYS A 291 9.64 -4.25 5.16
C LYS A 291 10.90 -4.20 4.30
N TYR A 292 11.84 -5.11 4.51
CA TYR A 292 13.13 -5.10 3.82
C TYR A 292 13.21 -6.19 2.74
N GLU A 293 13.91 -5.92 1.64
CA GLU A 293 14.01 -6.87 0.53
C GLU A 293 14.66 -8.20 0.92
N PHE A 294 15.78 -8.13 1.66
CA PHE A 294 16.42 -9.32 2.21
C PHE A 294 15.47 -10.14 3.11
N GLY A 295 14.71 -9.47 3.98
CA GLY A 295 13.75 -10.12 4.86
C GLY A 295 12.60 -10.78 4.08
N ARG A 296 12.03 -10.10 3.07
CA ARG A 296 11.03 -10.70 2.17
C ARG A 296 11.56 -11.94 1.47
N ASN A 297 12.77 -11.87 0.93
CA ASN A 297 13.40 -13.01 0.27
C ASN A 297 13.54 -14.21 1.22
N LEU A 298 13.83 -13.95 2.49
CA LEU A 298 13.94 -14.98 3.52
C LEU A 298 12.57 -15.62 3.83
N LEU A 299 11.52 -14.81 4.02
CA LEU A 299 10.14 -15.29 4.23
C LEU A 299 9.66 -16.15 3.05
N LEU A 300 9.87 -15.67 1.82
CA LEU A 300 9.45 -16.37 0.60
C LEU A 300 10.24 -17.66 0.35
N LYS A 301 11.53 -17.70 0.72
CA LYS A 301 12.37 -18.88 0.53
C LYS A 301 12.07 -19.98 1.55
N TYR A 302 11.76 -19.61 2.80
CA TYR A 302 11.55 -20.57 3.90
C TYR A 302 10.19 -20.40 4.59
N PRO A 303 9.05 -20.46 3.85
CA PRO A 303 7.74 -20.14 4.38
C PRO A 303 7.34 -21.03 5.56
N THR A 304 7.60 -22.34 5.48
CA THR A 304 7.27 -23.32 6.52
C THR A 304 8.04 -23.06 7.82
N PHE A 305 9.29 -22.60 7.73
CA PHE A 305 10.09 -22.26 8.91
C PHE A 305 9.55 -20.99 9.59
N PHE A 306 9.35 -19.91 8.82
CA PHE A 306 8.87 -18.63 9.37
C PHE A 306 7.40 -18.65 9.79
N SER A 307 6.62 -19.64 9.34
CA SER A 307 5.24 -19.84 9.76
C SER A 307 5.09 -20.95 10.81
N GLY A 308 6.16 -21.57 11.32
CA GLY A 308 6.05 -22.70 12.25
C GLY A 308 5.23 -23.89 11.72
N GLY A 309 5.26 -24.14 10.41
CA GLY A 309 4.51 -25.23 9.76
C GLY A 309 3.12 -24.86 9.23
N TYR A 310 2.57 -23.68 9.57
CA TYR A 310 1.24 -23.27 9.13
C TYR A 310 1.12 -22.94 7.63
N ILE A 311 2.22 -22.76 6.91
CA ILE A 311 2.27 -22.38 5.49
C ILE A 311 3.19 -23.34 4.72
N SER A 312 2.75 -23.79 3.55
CA SER A 312 3.52 -24.65 2.66
C SER A 312 3.23 -24.39 1.18
N ARG A 313 4.09 -24.92 0.29
CA ARG A 313 3.89 -24.85 -1.17
C ARG A 313 2.91 -25.90 -1.67
N GLU A 314 2.73 -26.97 -0.90
CA GLU A 314 1.75 -28.03 -1.15
C GLU A 314 0.34 -27.59 -0.74
N GLY A 315 0.22 -26.65 0.20
CA GLY A 315 -1.02 -26.20 0.79
C GLY A 315 -1.58 -27.16 1.86
N PRO A 316 -2.76 -26.84 2.40
CA PRO A 316 -3.46 -27.70 3.36
C PRO A 316 -3.90 -29.03 2.75
N LYS A 317 -3.92 -30.07 3.58
CA LYS A 317 -4.48 -31.39 3.23
C LYS A 317 -6.01 -31.31 3.23
N PRO A 318 -6.72 -32.13 2.42
CA PRO A 318 -8.18 -32.17 2.41
C PRO A 318 -8.80 -32.34 3.82
N GLU A 319 -8.25 -33.23 4.63
CA GLU A 319 -8.70 -33.45 6.01
C GLU A 319 -8.64 -32.19 6.88
N ILE A 320 -7.65 -31.31 6.67
CA ILE A 320 -7.53 -30.05 7.41
C ILE A 320 -8.64 -29.09 6.96
N LEU A 321 -8.88 -28.99 5.65
CA LEU A 321 -9.93 -28.14 5.08
C LEU A 321 -11.31 -28.55 5.59
N ASP A 322 -11.64 -29.83 5.50
CA ASP A 322 -12.93 -30.41 5.90
C ASP A 322 -13.21 -30.25 7.40
N ASN A 323 -12.17 -30.11 8.23
CA ASN A 323 -12.26 -29.94 9.68
C ASN A 323 -12.03 -28.50 10.15
N THR A 324 -11.69 -27.57 9.26
CA THR A 324 -11.53 -26.16 9.61
C THR A 324 -12.90 -25.48 9.64
N ARG A 325 -13.13 -24.71 10.69
CA ARG A 325 -14.36 -23.95 10.94
C ARG A 325 -14.02 -22.49 11.19
N PHE A 326 -14.95 -21.62 10.86
CA PHE A 326 -14.86 -20.22 11.19
C PHE A 326 -16.18 -19.69 11.74
N SER A 327 -16.09 -18.61 12.51
CA SER A 327 -17.23 -17.74 12.78
C SER A 327 -16.77 -16.30 12.93
N ILE A 328 -17.60 -15.36 12.47
CA ILE A 328 -17.47 -13.93 12.76
C ILE A 328 -18.71 -13.53 13.55
N THR A 329 -18.51 -13.06 14.77
CA THR A 329 -19.60 -12.49 15.58
C THR A 329 -19.59 -10.97 15.43
N PHE A 330 -20.76 -10.37 15.22
CA PHE A 330 -20.94 -8.94 15.07
C PHE A 330 -21.72 -8.41 16.26
N LYS A 331 -21.20 -7.40 16.94
CA LYS A 331 -21.95 -6.61 17.93
C LYS A 331 -22.26 -5.27 17.32
N ALA A 332 -23.53 -5.02 17.05
CA ALA A 332 -24.04 -3.73 16.61
C ALA A 332 -24.64 -2.97 17.80
N ASP A 333 -24.27 -1.70 17.95
CA ASP A 333 -24.88 -0.75 18.86
C ASP A 333 -25.53 0.36 18.03
N GLY A 334 -26.74 0.78 18.39
CA GLY A 334 -27.52 1.77 17.64
C GLY A 334 -28.83 2.13 18.31
N TRP A 335 -29.78 2.62 17.53
CA TRP A 335 -31.09 3.08 17.99
C TRP A 335 -32.24 2.29 17.39
N THR A 336 -33.31 2.12 18.15
CA THR A 336 -34.58 1.56 17.69
C THR A 336 -35.23 2.40 16.58
N GLU A 337 -35.03 3.71 16.63
CA GLU A 337 -35.58 4.68 15.69
C GLU A 337 -34.50 5.15 14.70
N GLY A 338 -34.91 5.43 13.48
CA GLY A 338 -34.06 6.05 12.46
C GLY A 338 -34.25 7.56 12.41
N LEU A 339 -33.20 8.28 12.02
CA LEU A 339 -33.29 9.72 11.78
C LEU A 339 -33.92 10.01 10.41
N VAL A 340 -34.46 11.22 10.27
CA VAL A 340 -34.95 11.72 8.98
C VAL A 340 -33.77 12.01 8.06
N GLU A 341 -32.77 12.76 8.55
CA GLU A 341 -31.49 12.93 7.84
C GLU A 341 -30.36 12.18 8.57
N PRO A 342 -29.48 11.46 7.86
CA PRO A 342 -28.42 10.64 8.48
C PRO A 342 -27.39 11.40 9.30
N THR A 343 -27.29 12.70 9.03
CA THR A 343 -26.38 13.62 9.72
C THR A 343 -26.99 14.26 10.95
N ASP A 344 -28.29 14.05 11.18
CA ASP A 344 -28.94 14.52 12.40
C ASP A 344 -28.33 13.85 13.63
N LYS A 345 -28.55 14.48 14.77
CA LYS A 345 -28.11 13.96 16.06
C LYS A 345 -29.27 13.24 16.71
N HIS A 346 -29.03 12.01 17.16
CA HIS A 346 -29.90 11.38 18.15
C HIS A 346 -29.82 12.14 19.46
N ASP A 347 -30.97 12.35 20.09
CA ASP A 347 -31.09 13.05 21.38
C ASP A 347 -30.67 12.17 22.57
N ASN A 348 -30.58 10.86 22.35
CA ASN A 348 -30.23 9.85 23.34
C ASN A 348 -29.01 9.02 22.91
N LEU A 349 -28.37 8.37 23.89
CA LEU A 349 -27.35 7.36 23.59
C LEU A 349 -27.99 6.14 22.90
N PRO A 350 -27.20 5.34 22.14
CA PRO A 350 -27.66 4.08 21.57
C PRO A 350 -28.43 3.24 22.58
N ASN A 351 -29.65 2.84 22.21
CA ASN A 351 -30.60 2.12 23.07
C ASN A 351 -30.91 0.70 22.56
N LYS A 352 -30.17 0.23 21.56
CA LYS A 352 -30.34 -1.10 20.97
C LYS A 352 -29.00 -1.77 20.72
N VAL A 353 -28.90 -3.03 21.12
CA VAL A 353 -27.75 -3.89 20.86
C VAL A 353 -28.21 -5.13 20.14
N MET A 354 -27.56 -5.47 19.03
CA MET A 354 -27.82 -6.69 18.27
C MET A 354 -26.53 -7.48 18.11
N ILE A 355 -26.63 -8.79 18.35
CA ILE A 355 -25.58 -9.75 18.07
C ILE A 355 -26.03 -10.61 16.90
N THR A 356 -25.25 -10.61 15.82
CA THR A 356 -25.40 -11.53 14.70
C THR A 356 -24.12 -12.35 14.54
N LYS A 357 -24.20 -13.41 13.75
CA LYS A 357 -23.06 -14.28 13.50
C LYS A 357 -23.09 -14.78 12.06
N VAL A 358 -21.90 -14.87 11.48
CA VAL A 358 -21.66 -15.57 10.22
C VAL A 358 -20.76 -16.76 10.51
N SER A 359 -21.09 -17.96 10.04
CA SER A 359 -20.28 -19.16 10.29
C SER A 359 -20.28 -20.14 9.13
N GLY A 360 -19.23 -20.95 9.05
CA GLY A 360 -19.06 -21.93 7.98
C GLY A 360 -17.85 -22.83 8.16
N THR A 361 -17.54 -23.60 7.13
CA THR A 361 -16.43 -24.55 7.05
C THR A 361 -15.45 -24.13 5.96
N ASP A 362 -14.24 -24.68 5.96
CA ASP A 362 -13.20 -24.45 4.93
C ASP A 362 -13.10 -22.97 4.46
N PRO A 363 -12.70 -22.06 5.36
CA PRO A 363 -12.64 -20.63 5.02
C PRO A 363 -11.65 -20.34 3.90
N ALA A 364 -10.50 -21.02 3.88
CA ALA A 364 -9.35 -20.61 3.07
C ALA A 364 -9.53 -20.90 1.56
N TYR A 365 -10.22 -21.99 1.18
CA TYR A 365 -10.34 -22.35 -0.25
C TYR A 365 -11.76 -22.71 -0.64
N GLY A 366 -12.40 -23.68 0.03
CA GLY A 366 -13.76 -24.12 -0.33
C GLY A 366 -14.77 -22.99 -0.25
N ALA A 367 -14.99 -22.42 0.94
CA ALA A 367 -15.94 -21.33 1.13
C ALA A 367 -15.53 -20.07 0.35
N THR A 368 -14.23 -19.79 0.26
CA THR A 368 -13.70 -18.70 -0.59
C THR A 368 -14.13 -18.86 -2.05
N CYS A 369 -14.01 -20.05 -2.63
CA CYS A 369 -14.38 -20.29 -4.03
C CYS A 369 -15.90 -20.28 -4.25
N VAL A 370 -16.68 -20.74 -3.25
CA VAL A 370 -18.15 -20.62 -3.27
C VAL A 370 -18.57 -19.15 -3.29
N MET A 371 -18.02 -18.33 -2.40
CA MET A 371 -18.29 -16.88 -2.37
C MET A 371 -17.91 -16.21 -3.68
N LEU A 372 -16.75 -16.57 -4.23
CA LEU A 372 -16.22 -15.99 -5.47
C LEU A 372 -17.15 -16.27 -6.66
N LEU A 373 -17.56 -17.53 -6.83
CA LEU A 373 -18.41 -17.90 -7.97
C LEU A 373 -19.85 -17.47 -7.78
N LEU A 374 -20.40 -17.51 -6.56
CA LEU A 374 -21.72 -16.94 -6.33
C LEU A 374 -21.74 -15.43 -6.60
N SER A 375 -20.66 -14.70 -6.28
CA SER A 375 -20.55 -13.28 -6.65
C SER A 375 -20.59 -13.07 -8.18
N ALA A 376 -19.87 -13.90 -8.95
CA ALA A 376 -19.93 -13.86 -10.42
C ALA A 376 -21.34 -14.17 -10.95
N ILE A 377 -22.00 -15.19 -10.39
CA ILE A 377 -23.35 -15.61 -10.78
C ILE A 377 -24.37 -14.53 -10.43
N THR A 378 -24.25 -13.88 -9.27
CA THR A 378 -25.11 -12.77 -8.86
C THR A 378 -24.99 -11.59 -9.82
N ILE A 379 -23.80 -11.25 -10.29
CA ILE A 379 -23.64 -10.23 -11.34
C ILE A 379 -24.44 -10.60 -12.59
N LEU A 380 -24.37 -11.86 -13.04
CA LEU A 380 -25.06 -12.32 -14.23
C LEU A 380 -26.58 -12.33 -14.10
N LYS A 381 -27.10 -12.73 -12.93
CA LYS A 381 -28.53 -12.98 -12.72
C LYS A 381 -29.29 -11.78 -12.15
N GLU A 382 -28.60 -10.89 -11.45
CA GLU A 382 -29.22 -9.83 -10.64
C GLU A 382 -28.52 -8.47 -10.82
N SER A 383 -27.93 -8.22 -12.00
CA SER A 383 -27.29 -6.93 -12.32
C SER A 383 -28.25 -5.74 -12.18
N ASP A 384 -29.55 -5.95 -12.34
CA ASP A 384 -30.63 -4.97 -12.13
C ASP A 384 -30.77 -4.54 -10.66
N LYS A 385 -30.33 -5.38 -9.72
CA LYS A 385 -30.35 -5.09 -8.28
C LYS A 385 -29.05 -4.45 -7.78
N ILE A 386 -28.03 -4.37 -8.63
CA ILE A 386 -26.77 -3.68 -8.31
C ILE A 386 -26.99 -2.16 -8.47
N PRO A 387 -26.62 -1.32 -7.47
CA PRO A 387 -27.05 0.08 -7.38
C PRO A 387 -26.60 1.07 -8.48
N VAL A 388 -25.66 0.67 -9.33
CA VAL A 388 -24.98 1.54 -10.29
C VAL A 388 -24.76 0.76 -11.59
N THR A 389 -24.63 1.45 -12.71
CA THR A 389 -24.37 0.82 -14.01
C THR A 389 -22.86 0.72 -14.22
N GLY A 390 -22.24 -0.28 -13.61
CA GLY A 390 -20.79 -0.48 -13.61
C GLY A 390 -20.03 0.26 -12.52
N GLY A 391 -18.71 0.06 -12.47
CA GLY A 391 -17.79 0.65 -11.50
C GLY A 391 -16.97 -0.37 -10.70
N VAL A 392 -16.10 0.14 -9.83
CA VAL A 392 -15.27 -0.67 -8.92
C VAL A 392 -15.89 -0.64 -7.52
N LEU A 393 -16.51 -1.76 -7.13
CA LEU A 393 -17.34 -1.86 -5.92
C LEU A 393 -16.73 -2.82 -4.89
N SER A 394 -17.05 -2.61 -3.61
CA SER A 394 -16.96 -3.66 -2.60
C SER A 394 -18.14 -4.62 -2.72
N ALA A 395 -18.00 -5.83 -2.18
CA ALA A 395 -19.07 -6.81 -2.20
C ALA A 395 -20.33 -6.32 -1.48
N GLY A 396 -20.21 -5.66 -0.33
CA GLY A 396 -21.33 -5.07 0.39
C GLY A 396 -21.99 -3.92 -0.38
N ALA A 397 -21.23 -3.12 -1.12
CA ALA A 397 -21.79 -2.07 -1.99
C ALA A 397 -22.57 -2.67 -3.18
N ALA A 398 -22.03 -3.72 -3.80
CA ALA A 398 -22.62 -4.35 -4.96
C ALA A 398 -23.84 -5.22 -4.63
N PHE A 399 -23.77 -6.00 -3.55
CA PHE A 399 -24.68 -7.12 -3.30
C PHE A 399 -25.66 -6.90 -2.13
N ASN A 400 -25.73 -5.70 -1.54
CA ASN A 400 -26.64 -5.44 -0.42
C ASN A 400 -28.14 -5.64 -0.74
N LYS A 401 -28.53 -5.64 -2.01
CA LYS A 401 -29.93 -5.82 -2.44
C LYS A 401 -30.15 -7.09 -3.27
N THR A 402 -29.15 -7.96 -3.37
CA THR A 402 -29.23 -9.19 -4.17
C THR A 402 -29.52 -10.41 -3.30
N SER A 403 -29.76 -11.56 -3.94
CA SER A 403 -29.97 -12.83 -3.23
C SER A 403 -28.66 -13.52 -2.77
N LEU A 404 -27.49 -12.86 -2.86
CA LEU A 404 -26.20 -13.49 -2.58
C LEU A 404 -26.13 -14.07 -1.16
N ILE A 405 -26.65 -13.37 -0.14
CA ILE A 405 -26.69 -13.89 1.24
C ILE A 405 -27.52 -15.19 1.31
N ASP A 406 -28.69 -15.23 0.65
CA ASP A 406 -29.55 -16.42 0.63
C ASP A 406 -28.88 -17.59 -0.09
N GLU A 407 -28.16 -17.32 -1.19
CA GLU A 407 -27.39 -18.34 -1.91
C GLU A 407 -26.20 -18.86 -1.08
N LEU A 408 -25.55 -18.01 -0.28
CA LEU A 408 -24.50 -18.43 0.66
C LEU A 408 -25.07 -19.33 1.77
N ILE A 409 -26.26 -19.01 2.30
CA ILE A 409 -26.96 -19.85 3.28
C ILE A 409 -27.27 -21.24 2.71
N LYS A 410 -27.69 -21.34 1.44
CA LYS A 410 -27.90 -22.62 0.74
C LYS A 410 -26.61 -23.42 0.55
N LYS A 411 -25.44 -22.79 0.70
CA LYS A 411 -24.11 -23.40 0.61
C LYS A 411 -23.40 -23.50 1.96
N ASP A 412 -24.18 -23.69 3.03
CA ASP A 412 -23.71 -23.93 4.39
C ASP A 412 -22.90 -22.78 5.03
N ILE A 413 -22.97 -21.57 4.47
CA ILE A 413 -22.46 -20.35 5.09
C ILE A 413 -23.63 -19.67 5.80
N LYS A 414 -23.74 -19.87 7.11
CA LYS A 414 -24.87 -19.44 7.92
C LYS A 414 -24.76 -17.97 8.28
N PHE A 415 -25.88 -17.25 8.17
CA PHE A 415 -26.08 -15.90 8.69
C PHE A 415 -27.22 -15.97 9.71
N GLU A 416 -26.95 -15.61 10.96
CA GLU A 416 -27.90 -15.79 12.06
C GLU A 416 -27.96 -14.57 12.99
N VAL A 417 -29.15 -14.28 13.50
CA VAL A 417 -29.33 -13.34 14.62
C VAL A 417 -29.22 -14.15 15.91
N VAL A 418 -28.23 -13.83 16.74
CA VAL A 418 -27.96 -14.52 18.01
C VAL A 418 -28.79 -13.90 19.13
N SER A 419 -28.84 -12.56 19.19
CA SER A 419 -29.68 -11.83 20.13
C SER A 419 -29.97 -10.41 19.63
N SER A 420 -31.07 -9.84 20.12
CA SER A 420 -31.43 -8.44 19.94
C SER A 420 -32.03 -7.95 21.24
N ILE A 421 -31.42 -6.94 21.85
CA ILE A 421 -31.81 -6.40 23.15
C ILE A 421 -32.06 -4.91 22.97
N GLU A 422 -33.27 -4.47 23.28
CA GLU A 422 -33.62 -3.06 23.36
C GLU A 422 -33.48 -2.64 24.83
N THR A 423 -32.58 -1.71 25.09
CA THR A 423 -32.36 -1.16 26.43
C THR A 423 -33.29 0.03 26.60
N PHE A 424 -34.50 -0.24 27.07
CA PHE A 424 -35.36 0.81 27.60
C PHE A 424 -34.91 1.10 29.03
N GLU A 425 -34.54 2.37 29.27
CA GLU A 425 -34.12 2.94 30.56
C GLU A 425 -32.71 2.61 31.07
N TRP A 426 -31.82 3.60 30.96
CA TRP A 426 -30.86 3.89 32.04
C TRP A 426 -30.90 5.40 32.32
N ARG A 427 -31.43 5.79 33.48
CA ARG A 427 -31.07 7.03 34.18
C ARG A 427 -31.59 6.99 35.62
N THR A 428 -30.90 6.22 36.46
CA THR A 428 -30.51 6.65 37.81
C THR A 428 -29.40 5.72 38.32
N GLY A 429 -28.20 6.28 38.53
CA GLY A 429 -27.23 5.76 39.51
C GLY A 429 -26.18 4.73 39.05
N SER A 430 -24.92 5.17 39.11
CA SER A 430 -23.66 4.41 39.25
C SER A 430 -23.31 3.32 38.22
N GLU A 431 -22.30 3.61 37.40
CA GLU A 431 -21.35 2.62 36.87
C GLU A 431 -20.66 1.91 38.05
N ASP A 432 -21.24 0.82 38.59
CA ASP A 432 -20.51 -0.13 39.47
C ASP A 432 -21.23 -1.48 39.74
N ALA A 433 -22.30 -1.83 39.01
CA ALA A 433 -23.14 -2.99 39.36
C ALA A 433 -23.07 -4.23 38.42
N VAL A 434 -21.94 -4.48 37.73
CA VAL A 434 -21.70 -5.76 37.02
C VAL A 434 -20.31 -6.35 37.32
N MET A 435 -19.68 -5.98 38.44
CA MET A 435 -18.35 -6.46 38.82
C MET A 435 -18.24 -7.04 40.24
N ASN A 436 -19.33 -7.55 40.83
CA ASN A 436 -19.24 -8.25 42.11
C ASN A 436 -20.05 -9.56 42.14
N GLY A 437 -19.39 -10.63 41.67
CA GLY A 437 -19.73 -12.00 41.97
C GLY A 437 -18.45 -12.83 41.98
N ILE A 438 -18.02 -13.21 43.19
CA ILE A 438 -16.86 -14.05 43.53
C ILE A 438 -15.53 -13.30 43.71
N SER A 439 -15.30 -12.81 44.94
CA SER A 439 -14.16 -13.23 45.78
C SER A 439 -13.91 -12.20 46.89
N ASN A 440 -14.56 -12.42 48.04
CA ASN A 440 -14.12 -11.88 49.32
C ASN A 440 -12.68 -12.30 49.59
N GLN A 441 -11.77 -11.35 49.84
CA GLN A 441 -10.75 -11.53 50.87
C GLN A 441 -10.14 -10.19 51.31
N CYS A 442 -10.20 -9.98 52.62
CA CYS A 442 -9.37 -9.11 53.45
C CYS A 442 -9.51 -7.59 53.33
N ALA A 443 -10.34 -7.09 54.25
CA ALA A 443 -10.24 -5.82 54.97
C ALA A 443 -8.80 -5.31 55.23
N LYS A 444 -8.64 -3.98 55.25
CA LYS A 444 -8.38 -3.21 56.49
C LYS A 444 -8.17 -1.70 56.23
N ILE A 445 -8.89 -0.90 57.04
CA ILE A 445 -8.45 0.32 57.75
C ILE A 445 -8.27 1.57 56.85
N LYS A 446 -9.26 2.46 56.77
CA LYS A 446 -9.60 3.60 57.68
C LYS A 446 -8.81 4.88 57.38
N ASP A 447 -9.59 5.92 57.07
CA ASP A 447 -9.55 7.29 57.56
C ASP A 447 -8.19 7.95 57.81
N LEU A 448 -7.96 9.07 57.14
CA LEU A 448 -7.81 10.34 57.85
C LEU A 448 -7.97 11.53 56.90
N SER A 449 -8.45 12.59 57.52
CA SER A 449 -9.19 13.70 56.96
C SER A 449 -8.55 15.00 57.41
N ILE A 450 -8.84 16.08 56.66
CA ILE A 450 -8.80 17.49 57.07
C ILE A 450 -7.40 18.16 57.12
N TYR A 451 -7.15 19.13 56.22
CA TYR A 451 -7.21 20.58 56.50
C TYR A 451 -6.70 21.38 55.28
N ASP A 452 -7.54 22.32 54.83
CA ASP A 452 -7.13 23.51 54.08
C ASP A 452 -6.36 24.45 55.01
N ASP A 453 -5.31 25.12 54.51
CA ASP A 453 -5.28 26.58 54.36
C ASP A 453 -3.92 27.09 53.84
N GLU A 454 -4.02 28.24 53.16
CA GLU A 454 -3.02 29.02 52.44
C GLU A 454 -1.81 29.45 53.29
N ASP A 455 -0.61 29.60 52.69
CA ASP A 455 -0.04 30.94 52.50
C ASP A 455 1.29 31.00 51.72
N ASP A 456 1.50 32.21 51.20
CA ASP A 456 2.39 32.74 50.18
C ASP A 456 3.91 32.72 50.48
N HIS A 457 4.76 32.35 49.50
CA HIS A 457 6.13 32.90 49.41
C HIS A 457 6.72 32.85 47.99
N LYS A 458 6.83 34.05 47.39
CA LYS A 458 7.58 34.36 46.17
C LYS A 458 9.09 34.29 46.39
N MET A 459 9.79 33.57 45.51
CA MET A 459 11.24 33.73 45.30
C MET A 459 11.54 33.98 43.81
N LYS A 460 12.15 35.13 43.53
CA LYS A 460 12.52 35.62 42.19
C LYS A 460 13.76 34.87 41.67
N ILE A 461 13.65 34.21 40.52
CA ILE A 461 14.80 33.76 39.71
C ILE A 461 14.91 34.69 38.48
N LYS A 462 16.08 35.32 38.32
CA LYS A 462 16.45 36.10 37.13
C LYS A 462 16.42 35.20 35.89
N LYS A 463 15.61 35.56 34.89
CA LYS A 463 15.71 34.97 33.54
C LYS A 463 16.99 35.46 32.85
N PRO A 464 17.79 34.59 32.19
CA PRO A 464 18.73 35.04 31.19
C PRO A 464 17.96 35.62 29.99
N GLY A 465 18.53 36.63 29.33
CA GLY A 465 17.94 37.27 28.14
C GLY A 465 17.72 36.28 26.99
N PRO A 466 16.86 36.61 26.01
CA PRO A 466 16.52 35.69 24.94
C PRO A 466 17.75 35.42 24.07
N ILE A 467 18.17 34.16 24.02
CA ILE A 467 18.99 33.63 22.94
C ILE A 467 18.16 33.79 21.66
N ARG A 468 18.72 34.47 20.64
CA ARG A 468 18.10 34.56 19.31
C ARG A 468 17.99 33.15 18.73
N THR A 469 16.85 32.50 18.93
CA THR A 469 16.41 31.42 18.04
C THR A 469 16.09 32.07 16.70
N VAL A 470 16.99 31.90 15.72
CA VAL A 470 16.65 32.18 14.33
C VAL A 470 15.60 31.13 13.97
N SER A 471 14.32 31.51 14.00
CA SER A 471 13.30 30.66 13.41
C SER A 471 13.56 30.69 11.91
N TRP A 472 13.95 29.55 11.36
CA TRP A 472 13.70 29.29 9.95
C TRP A 472 12.18 29.34 9.83
N SER A 473 11.62 30.50 9.45
CA SER A 473 10.21 30.60 9.12
C SER A 473 9.89 29.47 8.15
N GLU A 474 8.69 28.89 8.26
CA GLU A 474 8.14 27.84 7.39
C GLU A 474 7.98 28.29 5.92
N SER A 475 8.83 29.20 5.46
CA SER A 475 8.95 29.80 4.15
C SER A 475 10.27 29.44 3.45
N VAL A 476 10.85 28.28 3.76
CA VAL A 476 11.40 27.49 2.64
C VAL A 476 10.19 26.78 2.07
N GLU A 477 9.39 27.51 1.29
CA GLU A 477 8.39 26.86 0.45
C GLU A 477 9.09 25.68 -0.22
N GLU A 478 8.50 24.49 -0.16
CA GLU A 478 8.70 23.43 -1.16
C GLU A 478 8.22 23.96 -2.53
N SER A 479 8.76 25.10 -2.95
CA SER A 479 8.65 25.62 -4.29
C SER A 479 9.54 24.73 -5.14
N ASN A 480 8.92 23.68 -5.67
CA ASN A 480 9.35 22.91 -6.83
C ASN A 480 10.84 23.08 -7.15
N LEU A 481 11.70 22.55 -6.28
CA LEU A 481 13.02 22.16 -6.73
C LEU A 481 12.72 21.03 -7.68
N ASP A 482 12.62 21.37 -8.97
CA ASP A 482 12.63 20.43 -10.08
C ASP A 482 14.01 19.76 -10.03
N VAL A 483 14.15 18.83 -9.07
CA VAL A 483 15.17 17.81 -9.09
C VAL A 483 14.70 16.92 -10.21
N PRO A 484 15.42 16.83 -11.34
CA PRO A 484 15.12 15.78 -12.29
C PRO A 484 15.14 14.49 -11.48
N GLY A 485 13.98 13.85 -11.37
CA GLY A 485 13.88 12.56 -10.71
C GLY A 485 14.91 11.61 -11.32
N THR A 486 15.27 10.56 -10.60
CA THR A 486 16.04 9.43 -11.14
C THR A 486 15.58 9.16 -12.58
N PRO A 487 16.48 9.20 -13.59
CA PRO A 487 16.08 9.02 -14.98
C PRO A 487 15.21 7.76 -15.11
N ARG A 488 13.95 7.95 -15.47
CA ARG A 488 13.04 6.84 -15.79
C ARG A 488 13.53 6.22 -17.10
N THR A 489 13.47 4.90 -17.19
CA THR A 489 13.89 4.09 -18.36
C THR A 489 13.32 4.66 -19.68
N PRO A 490 14.06 4.64 -20.81
CA PRO A 490 13.62 5.25 -22.06
C PRO A 490 12.38 4.57 -22.66
N ARG A 491 11.44 5.39 -23.17
CA ARG A 491 10.24 4.98 -23.91
C ARG A 491 10.58 4.28 -25.22
N THR A 492 10.11 3.04 -25.39
CA THR A 492 10.13 2.30 -26.65
C THR A 492 8.93 2.69 -27.54
N SER A 493 8.97 3.85 -28.19
CA SER A 493 8.38 4.10 -29.53
C SER A 493 8.36 5.59 -29.88
N THR A 494 8.79 5.93 -31.09
CA THR A 494 8.71 7.29 -31.65
C THR A 494 8.00 7.24 -32.99
N THR A 495 6.72 7.61 -33.00
CA THR A 495 5.97 7.91 -34.24
C THR A 495 5.22 9.24 -34.03
N PRO A 496 5.41 10.26 -34.89
CA PRO A 496 4.75 11.56 -34.70
C PRO A 496 3.25 11.47 -35.01
N GLY A 497 2.40 11.94 -34.08
CA GLY A 497 0.93 11.91 -34.17
C GLY A 497 0.22 11.34 -32.94
N HIS A 498 0.97 10.75 -32.00
CA HIS A 498 0.42 10.08 -30.82
C HIS A 498 0.35 10.96 -29.55
N GLU A 499 0.62 12.26 -29.66
CA GLU A 499 0.72 13.19 -28.51
C GLU A 499 -0.63 13.44 -27.81
N LYS A 500 -1.74 13.01 -28.41
CA LYS A 500 -3.11 13.11 -27.84
C LYS A 500 -3.72 11.75 -27.47
N CYS A 501 -2.96 10.66 -27.57
CA CYS A 501 -3.44 9.34 -27.22
C CYS A 501 -3.00 9.01 -25.79
N THR A 502 -3.94 9.00 -24.84
CA THR A 502 -3.74 8.63 -23.42
C THR A 502 -3.21 7.20 -23.23
N PHE A 503 -3.21 6.39 -24.29
CA PHE A 503 -2.89 4.96 -24.29
C PHE A 503 -1.42 4.62 -23.96
N HIS A 504 -0.46 5.54 -24.15
CA HIS A 504 0.97 5.27 -23.87
C HIS A 504 1.48 5.78 -22.52
N HIS A 505 0.68 6.56 -21.78
CA HIS A 505 1.10 7.04 -20.45
C HIS A 505 0.91 5.99 -19.35
N ASP A 506 0.02 5.02 -19.55
CA ASP A 506 -0.43 4.09 -18.51
C ASP A 506 0.20 2.68 -18.58
N LEU A 507 1.09 2.43 -19.54
CA LEU A 507 1.89 1.19 -19.65
C LEU A 507 3.28 1.29 -18.99
N GLU A 508 3.67 2.47 -18.46
CA GLU A 508 5.00 2.71 -17.87
C GLU A 508 5.06 2.60 -16.33
N LEU A 509 3.96 2.24 -15.64
CA LEU A 509 3.92 2.31 -14.17
C LEU A 509 4.24 0.97 -13.47
N ASP A 510 4.57 -0.09 -14.21
CA ASP A 510 4.92 -1.42 -13.67
C ASP A 510 6.43 -1.71 -13.57
N HIS A 511 7.27 -0.70 -13.81
CA HIS A 511 8.69 -0.79 -13.50
C HIS A 511 8.96 -0.13 -12.14
N ARG A 512 9.24 -0.95 -11.11
CA ARG A 512 10.32 -0.51 -10.21
C ARG A 512 11.51 -0.22 -11.13
N PRO A 513 12.16 0.95 -11.04
CA PRO A 513 13.32 1.22 -11.88
C PRO A 513 14.28 0.03 -11.72
N PRO A 514 14.76 -0.56 -12.81
CA PRO A 514 15.73 -1.65 -12.74
C PRO A 514 16.84 -1.22 -11.78
N THR A 515 17.40 -2.15 -10.98
CA THR A 515 18.68 -1.84 -10.32
C THR A 515 19.65 -1.32 -11.38
N ARG A 516 20.57 -0.43 -11.04
CA ARG A 516 21.44 0.18 -12.06
C ARG A 516 22.24 -0.87 -12.82
N GLU A 517 22.54 -1.97 -12.16
CA GLU A 517 23.14 -3.17 -12.74
C GLU A 517 22.20 -3.85 -13.77
N ALA A 518 20.89 -3.81 -13.57
CA ALA A 518 19.92 -4.32 -14.53
C ALA A 518 19.76 -3.43 -15.77
N LEU A 519 20.19 -2.15 -15.73
CA LEU A 519 20.30 -1.29 -16.92
C LEU A 519 21.54 -1.61 -17.77
N LEU A 520 22.51 -2.31 -17.20
CA LEU A 520 23.80 -2.56 -17.83
C LEU A 520 23.68 -3.22 -19.22
N PRO A 521 22.86 -4.26 -19.43
CA PRO A 521 22.74 -4.88 -20.76
C PRO A 521 22.22 -3.92 -21.83
N GLU A 522 21.20 -3.11 -21.49
CA GLU A 522 20.57 -2.18 -22.42
C GLU A 522 21.48 -0.97 -22.73
N MET A 523 22.12 -0.41 -21.71
CA MET A 523 23.10 0.66 -21.90
C MET A 523 24.32 0.18 -22.69
N SER A 524 24.81 -1.04 -22.43
CA SER A 524 25.89 -1.63 -23.21
C SER A 524 25.50 -1.78 -24.67
N ARG A 525 24.26 -2.22 -24.95
CA ARG A 525 23.75 -2.27 -26.33
C ARG A 525 23.73 -0.88 -26.97
N SER A 526 23.29 0.14 -26.25
CA SER A 526 23.23 1.52 -26.73
C SER A 526 24.62 2.08 -27.06
N TYR A 527 25.63 1.83 -26.22
CA TYR A 527 27.00 2.21 -26.52
C TYR A 527 27.59 1.42 -27.70
N LYS A 528 27.25 0.15 -27.87
CA LYS A 528 27.68 -0.62 -29.05
C LYS A 528 27.10 0.00 -30.32
N LEU A 529 25.81 0.37 -30.30
CA LEU A 529 25.15 1.06 -31.41
C LEU A 529 25.79 2.42 -31.71
N LEU A 530 26.17 3.18 -30.68
CA LEU A 530 26.88 4.45 -30.84
C LEU A 530 28.21 4.26 -31.56
N LEU A 531 29.01 3.27 -31.16
CA LEU A 531 30.29 2.97 -31.83
C LEU A 531 30.09 2.65 -33.32
N SER A 532 29.13 1.78 -33.64
CA SER A 532 28.79 1.47 -35.03
C SER A 532 28.33 2.72 -35.79
N SER A 533 27.54 3.59 -35.16
CA SER A 533 27.02 4.82 -35.78
C SER A 533 28.11 5.87 -36.02
N LEU A 534 29.21 5.82 -35.26
CA LEU A 534 30.41 6.64 -35.50
C LEU A 534 31.29 6.08 -36.62
N GLY A 535 30.93 4.93 -37.22
CA GLY A 535 31.71 4.26 -38.27
C GLY A 535 32.85 3.39 -37.74
N GLU A 536 32.91 3.13 -36.43
CA GLU A 536 33.91 2.24 -35.83
C GLU A 536 33.48 0.77 -35.94
N ASP A 537 34.46 -0.13 -36.02
CA ASP A 537 34.27 -1.57 -35.87
C ASP A 537 34.17 -1.94 -34.37
N PRO A 538 32.98 -2.28 -33.84
CA PRO A 538 32.84 -2.60 -32.42
C PRO A 538 33.52 -3.90 -32.00
N ASP A 539 33.88 -4.76 -32.96
CA ASP A 539 34.46 -6.06 -32.70
C ASP A 539 36.01 -6.01 -32.73
N ARG A 540 36.62 -4.84 -33.02
CA ARG A 540 38.07 -4.67 -32.90
C ARG A 540 38.56 -4.79 -31.45
N PRO A 541 39.79 -5.29 -31.20
CA PRO A 541 40.25 -5.65 -29.85
C PRO A 541 40.09 -4.55 -28.79
N GLY A 542 40.31 -3.28 -29.17
CA GLY A 542 40.18 -2.13 -28.26
C GLY A 542 38.73 -1.82 -27.86
N LEU A 543 37.74 -2.16 -28.70
CA LEU A 543 36.33 -1.80 -28.51
C LEU A 543 35.44 -2.92 -28.01
N LEU A 544 35.90 -4.17 -28.05
CA LEU A 544 35.10 -5.34 -27.62
C LEU A 544 34.39 -5.15 -26.27
N LYS A 545 35.11 -4.64 -25.26
CA LYS A 545 34.55 -4.36 -23.92
C LYS A 545 34.18 -2.90 -23.69
N THR A 546 34.34 -2.02 -24.69
CA THR A 546 34.04 -0.60 -24.55
C THR A 546 32.56 -0.33 -24.27
N PRO A 547 31.58 -1.03 -24.89
CA PRO A 547 30.17 -0.78 -24.59
C PRO A 547 29.81 -1.01 -23.12
N GLU A 548 30.29 -2.10 -22.54
CA GLU A 548 30.07 -2.41 -21.12
C GLU A 548 30.83 -1.45 -20.20
N ARG A 549 32.09 -1.12 -20.53
CA ARG A 549 32.90 -0.16 -19.76
C ARG A 549 32.30 1.25 -19.77
N ALA A 550 31.81 1.71 -20.92
CA ALA A 550 31.16 3.00 -21.07
C ALA A 550 29.82 3.06 -20.30
N ALA A 551 29.03 1.98 -20.36
CA ALA A 551 27.80 1.85 -19.58
C ALA A 551 28.07 1.93 -18.07
N LYS A 552 29.04 1.15 -17.57
CA LYS A 552 29.46 1.20 -16.15
C LYS A 552 29.96 2.58 -15.74
N ALA A 553 30.75 3.24 -16.59
CA ALA A 553 31.25 4.58 -16.33
C ALA A 553 30.11 5.60 -16.22
N MET A 554 29.15 5.59 -17.15
CA MET A 554 27.99 6.48 -17.10
C MET A 554 27.13 6.22 -15.87
N LEU A 555 26.94 4.95 -15.50
CA LEU A 555 26.24 4.58 -14.28
C LEU A 555 26.96 5.12 -13.02
N PHE A 556 28.30 5.09 -13.00
CA PHE A 556 29.08 5.67 -11.91
C PHE A 556 29.00 7.20 -11.86
N PHE A 557 29.09 7.87 -13.01
CA PHE A 557 29.00 9.33 -13.10
C PHE A 557 27.63 9.86 -12.66
N THR A 558 26.61 9.01 -12.67
CA THR A 558 25.24 9.34 -12.26
C THR A 558 24.77 8.58 -11.01
N LYS A 559 25.69 8.06 -10.19
CA LYS A 559 25.36 7.30 -8.95
C LYS A 559 24.69 8.14 -7.84
N GLY A 560 24.76 9.46 -7.94
CA GLY A 560 24.22 10.38 -6.95
C GLY A 560 22.69 10.41 -6.92
N TYR A 561 22.01 9.86 -7.93
CA TYR A 561 20.56 9.69 -7.93
C TYR A 561 20.09 8.63 -6.93
N ASP A 562 20.95 7.69 -6.54
CA ASP A 562 20.61 6.57 -5.64
C ASP A 562 21.00 6.82 -4.18
N GLN A 563 21.57 8.00 -3.91
CA GLN A 563 22.04 8.37 -2.58
C GLN A 563 21.03 9.32 -1.91
N SER A 564 20.60 8.95 -0.70
CA SER A 564 19.88 9.86 0.20
C SER A 564 20.86 10.73 0.97
N ILE A 565 20.50 12.00 1.19
CA ILE A 565 21.28 12.92 2.02
C ILE A 565 21.32 12.40 3.47
N ASP A 566 20.22 11.86 3.98
CA ASP A 566 20.11 11.36 5.35
C ASP A 566 21.06 10.18 5.60
N ASP A 567 21.13 9.24 4.65
CA ASP A 567 22.07 8.10 4.68
C ASP A 567 23.54 8.56 4.59
N VAL A 568 23.80 9.62 3.84
CA VAL A 568 25.16 10.16 3.67
C VAL A 568 25.63 10.85 4.95
N ILE A 569 24.75 11.59 5.62
CA ILE A 569 25.02 12.27 6.89
C ILE A 569 25.28 11.23 7.99
N ASN A 570 24.44 10.18 8.11
CA ASN A 570 24.62 9.05 9.04
C ASN A 570 24.96 9.52 10.46
N ASP A 571 24.11 10.38 11.02
CA ASP A 571 24.21 10.92 12.39
C ASP A 571 25.56 11.58 12.76
N ALA A 572 26.38 11.97 11.78
CA ALA A 572 27.65 12.67 12.01
C ALA A 572 27.43 14.17 12.25
N ILE A 573 26.47 14.49 13.11
CA ILE A 573 26.16 15.82 13.61
C ILE A 573 26.57 15.83 15.08
N TYR A 574 27.45 16.74 15.43
CA TYR A 574 28.02 16.83 16.77
C TYR A 574 27.50 18.09 17.45
N ASP A 575 27.05 17.94 18.69
CA ASP A 575 26.70 19.08 19.52
C ASP A 575 28.00 19.66 20.11
N GLU A 576 28.57 20.65 19.42
CA GLU A 576 29.72 21.44 19.89
C GLU A 576 29.30 22.89 20.01
N ASP A 577 29.66 23.53 21.12
CA ASP A 577 29.34 24.95 21.40
C ASP A 577 30.24 25.89 20.58
N HIS A 578 30.08 25.82 19.26
CA HIS A 578 30.79 26.63 18.28
C HIS A 578 29.77 27.43 17.47
N ASP A 579 30.01 28.74 17.36
CA ASP A 579 29.15 29.70 16.67
C ASP A 579 29.90 30.56 15.63
N GLU A 580 31.16 30.24 15.36
CA GLU A 580 32.01 30.89 14.35
C GLU A 580 31.97 30.19 12.98
N MET A 581 32.45 30.87 11.94
CA MET A 581 32.36 30.38 10.57
C MET A 581 33.23 29.15 10.33
N VAL A 582 32.62 28.05 9.89
CA VAL A 582 33.32 26.85 9.43
C VAL A 582 33.39 26.86 7.90
N VAL A 583 34.59 26.78 7.34
CA VAL A 583 34.82 26.76 5.88
C VAL A 583 35.57 25.51 5.45
N VAL A 584 35.00 24.79 4.48
CA VAL A 584 35.68 23.74 3.72
C VAL A 584 35.76 24.20 2.27
N LYS A 585 36.97 24.61 1.86
CA LYS A 585 37.25 25.05 0.48
C LYS A 585 38.00 24.00 -0.32
N ASP A 586 38.05 24.20 -1.63
CA ASP A 586 38.77 23.35 -2.58
C ASP A 586 38.29 21.88 -2.63
N ILE A 587 36.99 21.63 -2.38
CA ILE A 587 36.41 20.31 -2.58
C ILE A 587 36.35 20.01 -4.08
N GLU A 588 37.13 19.03 -4.54
CA GLU A 588 37.12 18.61 -5.93
C GLU A 588 35.75 18.08 -6.35
N MET A 589 35.28 18.54 -7.50
CA MET A 589 33.96 18.21 -8.03
C MET A 589 34.07 17.77 -9.49
N PHE A 590 33.42 16.65 -9.79
CA PHE A 590 33.24 16.14 -11.14
C PHE A 590 31.75 15.91 -11.38
N SER A 591 31.22 16.54 -12.41
CA SER A 591 29.82 16.40 -12.79
C SER A 591 29.66 16.27 -14.30
N MET A 592 28.43 16.04 -14.76
CA MET A 592 28.11 15.80 -16.16
C MET A 592 27.13 16.86 -16.64
N CYS A 593 27.50 17.61 -17.68
CA CYS A 593 26.61 18.60 -18.28
C CYS A 593 25.42 17.88 -18.91
N GLU A 594 24.21 18.17 -18.43
CA GLU A 594 23.00 17.50 -18.90
C GLU A 594 22.68 17.78 -20.38
N HIS A 595 23.11 18.93 -20.91
CA HIS A 595 22.86 19.32 -22.30
C HIS A 595 23.65 18.51 -23.34
N HIS A 596 24.82 17.98 -22.95
CA HIS A 596 25.76 17.39 -23.91
C HIS A 596 26.35 16.05 -23.45
N LEU A 597 26.03 15.60 -22.24
CA LEU A 597 26.62 14.41 -21.61
C LEU A 597 28.16 14.43 -21.63
N VAL A 598 28.71 15.62 -21.40
CA VAL A 598 30.16 15.89 -21.37
C VAL A 598 30.52 16.44 -19.98
N PRO A 599 31.66 16.04 -19.39
CA PRO A 599 32.00 16.45 -18.03
C PRO A 599 32.18 17.97 -17.89
N PHE A 600 31.80 18.48 -16.72
CA PHE A 600 32.37 19.70 -16.18
C PHE A 600 32.94 19.40 -14.80
N TYR A 601 34.09 19.98 -14.50
CA TYR A 601 34.82 19.69 -13.27
C TYR A 601 35.38 20.97 -12.68
N GLY A 602 35.68 20.94 -11.39
CA GLY A 602 36.24 22.10 -10.72
C GLY A 602 36.20 21.94 -9.22
N LYS A 603 35.88 23.02 -8.51
CA LYS A 603 35.99 23.10 -7.06
C LYS A 603 34.73 23.68 -6.43
N VAL A 604 34.40 23.17 -5.26
CA VAL A 604 33.33 23.67 -4.40
C VAL A 604 33.94 24.18 -3.10
N SER A 605 33.50 25.35 -2.67
CA SER A 605 33.80 25.88 -1.34
C SER A 605 32.49 26.09 -0.59
N ILE A 606 32.42 25.56 0.63
CA ILE A 606 31.25 25.62 1.50
C ILE A 606 31.64 26.31 2.80
N GLY A 607 30.87 27.32 3.18
CA GLY A 607 30.94 27.98 4.47
C GLY A 607 29.59 27.86 5.19
N TYR A 608 29.59 27.66 6.50
CA TYR A 608 28.37 27.78 7.30
C TYR A 608 28.67 28.30 8.70
N LEU A 609 27.67 28.92 9.33
CA LEU A 609 27.73 29.43 10.71
C LEU A 609 26.92 28.48 11.61
N PRO A 610 27.55 27.59 12.38
CA PRO A 610 26.84 26.61 13.19
C PRO A 610 25.96 27.26 14.26
N CYS A 611 24.93 26.53 14.69
CA CYS A 611 24.11 26.88 15.85
C CYS A 611 24.13 25.71 16.83
N LYS A 612 25.24 25.56 17.57
CA LYS A 612 25.52 24.43 18.49
C LYS A 612 25.70 23.06 17.83
N LYS A 613 25.40 22.93 16.54
CA LYS A 613 25.53 21.68 15.76
C LYS A 613 26.54 21.83 14.66
N ILE A 614 27.57 21.02 14.68
CA ILE A 614 28.62 20.94 13.65
C ILE A 614 28.40 19.68 12.81
N LEU A 615 28.56 19.81 11.49
CA LEU A 615 28.58 18.68 10.58
C LEU A 615 30.01 18.15 10.46
N GLY A 616 30.20 16.83 10.57
CA GLY A 616 31.51 16.24 10.32
C GLY A 616 32.07 16.64 8.95
N LEU A 617 33.29 17.17 8.89
CA LEU A 617 33.86 17.81 7.69
C LEU A 617 33.79 16.92 6.44
N SER A 618 34.01 15.61 6.59
CA SER A 618 33.93 14.64 5.49
C SER A 618 32.53 14.55 4.85
N LYS A 619 31.48 14.94 5.57
CA LYS A 619 30.10 14.90 5.07
C LYS A 619 29.80 16.03 4.11
N LEU A 620 30.44 17.18 4.25
CA LEU A 620 30.33 18.28 3.28
C LEU A 620 30.79 17.83 1.89
N ALA A 621 31.94 17.13 1.81
CA ALA A 621 32.43 16.55 0.57
C ALA A 621 31.47 15.47 0.01
N ARG A 622 30.86 14.65 0.88
CA ARG A 622 29.88 13.65 0.44
C ARG A 622 28.58 14.27 -0.08
N ILE A 623 28.12 15.37 0.52
CA ILE A 623 26.97 16.14 0.01
C ILE A 623 27.28 16.65 -1.40
N VAL A 624 28.50 17.14 -1.64
CA VAL A 624 28.95 17.52 -2.99
C VAL A 624 28.88 16.32 -3.95
N GLU A 625 29.36 15.13 -3.56
CA GLU A 625 29.26 13.91 -4.39
C GLU A 625 27.81 13.55 -4.75
N VAL A 626 26.86 13.60 -3.80
CA VAL A 626 25.45 13.23 -4.04
C VAL A 626 24.85 14.03 -5.20
N PHE A 627 25.13 15.33 -5.27
CA PHE A 627 24.56 16.20 -6.30
C PHE A 627 25.42 16.30 -7.56
N SER A 628 26.75 16.25 -7.44
CA SER A 628 27.64 16.33 -8.59
C SER A 628 27.63 15.06 -9.43
N ARG A 629 27.38 13.88 -8.83
CA ARG A 629 27.22 12.60 -9.53
C ARG A 629 25.83 12.44 -10.15
N ARG A 630 25.39 13.45 -10.89
CA ARG A 630 24.11 13.54 -11.61
C ARG A 630 24.33 14.25 -12.94
N LEU A 631 23.34 14.20 -13.83
CA LEU A 631 23.28 15.14 -14.94
C LEU A 631 22.83 16.49 -14.38
N GLN A 632 23.61 17.54 -14.66
CA GLN A 632 23.50 18.81 -13.96
C GLN A 632 23.69 20.04 -14.84
N VAL A 633 23.18 21.14 -14.27
CA VAL A 633 23.51 22.54 -14.55
C VAL A 633 24.18 23.12 -13.30
N GLN A 634 25.25 23.90 -13.46
CA GLN A 634 26.12 24.30 -12.34
C GLN A 634 25.40 25.14 -11.28
N GLU A 635 24.49 26.00 -11.72
CA GLU A 635 23.62 26.84 -10.90
C GLU A 635 22.75 25.99 -9.98
N ARG A 636 22.15 24.92 -10.53
CA ARG A 636 21.29 23.98 -9.80
C ARG A 636 22.10 23.19 -8.78
N LEU A 637 23.26 22.67 -9.19
CA LEU A 637 24.20 21.97 -8.32
C LEU A 637 24.58 22.84 -7.11
N THR A 638 24.92 24.10 -7.35
CA THR A 638 25.32 25.05 -6.29
C THR A 638 24.19 25.25 -5.27
N LYS A 639 22.96 25.48 -5.75
CA LYS A 639 21.80 25.68 -4.89
C LYS A 639 21.44 24.43 -4.08
N GLN A 640 21.51 23.25 -4.70
CA GLN A 640 21.19 21.97 -4.04
C GLN A 640 22.13 21.67 -2.87
N ILE A 641 23.44 21.92 -3.04
CA ILE A 641 24.43 21.73 -1.97
C ILE A 641 24.10 22.66 -0.78
N ALA A 642 23.85 23.94 -1.03
CA ALA A 642 23.57 24.92 0.03
C ALA A 642 22.31 24.55 0.85
N LEU A 643 21.26 24.12 0.16
CA LEU A 643 20.01 23.70 0.79
C LEU A 643 20.18 22.39 1.59
N ALA A 644 20.96 21.44 1.09
CA ALA A 644 21.23 20.19 1.79
C ALA A 644 21.96 20.43 3.11
N VAL A 645 22.98 21.30 3.12
CA VAL A 645 23.70 21.67 4.35
C VAL A 645 22.76 22.39 5.32
N THR A 646 21.91 23.28 4.81
CA THR A 646 20.91 23.98 5.63
C THR A 646 19.94 23.00 6.31
N LYS A 647 19.43 22.02 5.55
CA LYS A 647 18.52 20.99 6.07
C LYS A 647 19.21 20.08 7.09
N ALA A 648 20.50 19.78 6.89
CA ALA A 648 21.26 18.86 7.73
C ALA A 648 21.48 19.40 9.16
N VAL A 649 21.95 20.64 9.29
CA VAL A 649 22.40 21.16 10.59
C VAL A 649 21.68 22.42 11.07
N GLN A 650 20.73 22.94 10.28
CA GLN A 650 19.96 24.16 10.60
C GLN A 650 20.85 25.31 11.13
N PRO A 651 21.91 25.68 10.39
CA PRO A 651 22.87 26.68 10.85
C PRO A 651 22.25 28.09 10.86
N ALA A 652 22.96 29.12 11.33
CA ALA A 652 22.55 30.51 11.17
C ALA A 652 22.59 30.95 9.70
N GLY A 653 23.45 30.35 8.89
CA GLY A 653 23.53 30.58 7.46
C GLY A 653 24.50 29.63 6.76
N VAL A 654 24.38 29.55 5.43
CA VAL A 654 25.21 28.72 4.55
C VAL A 654 25.60 29.52 3.30
N ALA A 655 26.85 29.37 2.87
CA ALA A 655 27.37 29.84 1.61
C ALA A 655 28.01 28.69 0.82
N VAL A 656 27.71 28.62 -0.48
CA VAL A 656 28.34 27.68 -1.40
C VAL A 656 28.80 28.45 -2.64
N VAL A 657 30.05 28.26 -3.03
CA VAL A 657 30.62 28.77 -4.29
C VAL A 657 31.17 27.59 -5.08
N VAL A 658 30.81 27.51 -6.35
CA VAL A 658 31.30 26.49 -7.29
C VAL A 658 32.01 27.20 -8.44
N GLU A 659 33.27 26.83 -8.67
CA GLU A 659 34.05 27.21 -9.85
C GLU A 659 34.21 25.97 -10.74
N GLY A 660 33.75 26.03 -11.99
CA GLY A 660 33.74 24.90 -12.91
C GLY A 660 34.30 25.23 -14.30
N VAL A 661 34.99 24.25 -14.89
CA VAL A 661 35.42 24.23 -16.29
C VAL A 661 34.53 23.26 -17.05
N HIS A 662 33.84 23.77 -18.08
CA HIS A 662 32.89 23.00 -18.87
C HIS A 662 33.55 22.47 -20.13
N MET A 663 33.73 21.16 -20.25
CA MET A 663 34.38 20.59 -21.43
C MET A 663 33.56 20.84 -22.70
N CYS A 664 32.25 21.02 -22.59
CA CYS A 664 31.40 21.43 -23.72
C CYS A 664 31.71 22.82 -24.29
N MET A 665 32.42 23.68 -23.56
CA MET A 665 32.95 24.97 -24.03
C MET A 665 34.43 24.91 -24.41
N VAL A 666 35.18 23.92 -23.92
CA VAL A 666 36.62 23.79 -24.14
C VAL A 666 36.92 22.94 -25.37
N MET A 667 36.38 21.73 -25.45
CA MET A 667 36.74 20.75 -26.50
C MET A 667 35.83 20.81 -27.73
N ARG A 668 34.71 21.54 -27.65
CA ARG A 668 33.75 21.73 -28.75
C ARG A 668 33.08 23.11 -28.66
N GLY A 669 32.23 23.41 -29.63
CA GLY A 669 31.47 24.67 -29.66
C GLY A 669 32.39 25.87 -29.77
N VAL A 670 32.37 26.75 -28.77
CA VAL A 670 33.14 28.01 -28.76
C VAL A 670 34.64 27.85 -28.46
N GLN A 671 35.07 26.69 -27.96
CA GLN A 671 36.47 26.29 -27.75
C GLN A 671 37.32 27.29 -26.95
N LYS A 672 36.81 27.77 -25.81
CA LYS A 672 37.52 28.72 -24.92
C LYS A 672 38.19 27.98 -23.76
N ILE A 673 39.45 27.62 -23.95
CA ILE A 673 40.26 26.80 -23.02
C ILE A 673 40.33 27.39 -21.61
N ASN A 674 40.44 28.72 -21.50
CA ASN A 674 40.62 29.40 -20.21
C ASN A 674 39.30 29.83 -19.56
N SER A 675 38.15 29.52 -20.17
CA SER A 675 36.85 29.93 -19.64
C SER A 675 36.52 29.17 -18.37
N LYS A 676 36.11 29.89 -17.32
CA LYS A 676 35.61 29.32 -16.08
C LYS A 676 34.28 29.95 -15.71
N THR A 677 33.39 29.14 -15.15
CA THR A 677 32.09 29.58 -14.69
C THR A 677 32.08 29.54 -13.16
N VAL A 678 31.72 30.65 -12.52
CA VAL A 678 31.59 30.75 -11.06
C VAL A 678 30.12 30.98 -10.72
N THR A 679 29.58 30.15 -9.83
CA THR A 679 28.20 30.24 -9.34
C THR A 679 28.20 30.23 -7.82
N SER A 680 27.27 30.96 -7.19
CA SER A 680 27.20 31.03 -5.73
C SER A 680 25.77 30.99 -5.21
N THR A 681 25.54 30.37 -4.05
CA THR A 681 24.27 30.41 -3.30
C THR A 681 24.54 30.79 -1.85
N MET A 682 23.88 31.85 -1.39
CA MET A 682 23.97 32.37 -0.02
C MET A 682 22.60 32.29 0.66
N LEU A 683 22.55 31.74 1.87
CA LEU A 683 21.37 31.52 2.70
C LEU A 683 21.60 32.00 4.15
N GLY A 684 20.54 32.41 4.83
CA GLY A 684 20.59 32.91 6.20
C GLY A 684 21.52 34.12 6.34
N VAL A 685 22.34 34.16 7.39
CA VAL A 685 23.26 35.29 7.68
C VAL A 685 24.18 35.62 6.49
N PHE A 686 24.61 34.66 5.66
CA PHE A 686 25.44 34.95 4.47
C PHE A 686 24.67 35.72 3.37
N ARG A 687 23.34 35.62 3.33
CA ARG A 687 22.48 36.41 2.44
C ARG A 687 22.25 37.79 3.04
N ASP A 688 21.91 37.85 4.31
CA ASP A 688 21.37 39.05 4.96
C ASP A 688 22.47 40.00 5.47
N ASP A 689 23.62 39.47 5.90
CA ASP A 689 24.77 40.26 6.35
C ASP A 689 25.88 40.30 5.28
N PRO A 690 26.15 41.46 4.67
CA PRO A 690 27.22 41.61 3.70
C PRO A 690 28.62 41.37 4.30
N LYS A 691 28.85 41.66 5.59
CA LYS A 691 30.18 41.50 6.22
C LYS A 691 30.58 40.04 6.31
N THR A 692 29.66 39.19 6.78
CA THR A 692 29.86 37.73 6.81
C THR A 692 30.09 37.16 5.41
N ARG A 693 29.35 37.67 4.41
CA ARG A 693 29.54 37.25 3.02
C ARG A 693 30.93 37.63 2.48
N GLU A 694 31.38 38.84 2.74
CA GLU A 694 32.72 39.32 2.33
C GLU A 694 33.83 38.53 3.03
N GLU A 695 33.70 38.26 4.33
CA GLU A 695 34.63 37.42 5.08
C GLU A 695 34.80 36.04 4.41
N PHE A 696 33.68 35.37 4.10
CA PHE A 696 33.70 34.08 3.41
C PHE A 696 34.35 34.15 2.03
N LEU A 697 33.98 35.14 1.22
CA LEU A 697 34.57 35.29 -0.12
C LEU A 697 36.07 35.55 -0.03
N ASN A 698 36.54 36.31 0.95
CA ASN A 698 37.99 36.53 1.17
C ASN A 698 38.70 35.24 1.61
N LEU A 699 38.10 34.44 2.50
CA LEU A 699 38.67 33.18 2.99
C LEU A 699 38.86 32.14 1.87
N ILE A 700 37.94 32.09 0.90
CA ILE A 700 38.02 31.14 -0.22
C ILE A 700 38.93 31.62 -1.36
N HIS A 701 39.14 32.93 -1.52
CA HIS A 701 40.00 33.50 -2.57
C HIS A 701 41.46 33.73 -2.13
N ASN A 702 41.72 33.87 -0.84
CA ASN A 702 43.08 33.93 -0.32
C ASN A 702 43.76 32.57 -0.51
N LYS A 703 44.85 32.58 -1.30
CA LYS A 703 45.73 31.43 -1.52
C LYS A 703 46.57 31.12 -0.30
#